data_AF-A0A2V6KDE8-F1
#
_entry.id   AF-A0A2V6KDE8-F1
#
_cell.length_a   1.000
_cell.length_b   1.000
_cell.length_c   1.000
_cell.angle_alpha   90.00
_cell.angle_beta   90.00
_cell.angle_gamma   90.00
#
_symmetry.space_group_name_H-M   'P 1'
#
loop_
_entity.id
_entity.type
_entity.pdbx_description
1 polymer ?
#
loop_
_entity_poly.entity_id
_entity_poly.type
_entity_poly.pdbx_seq_one_letter_code
_entity_poly.pdbx_strand_id
1 'polypeptide(L)'
;EAAGITKYKTQKREALRKLEATEANLLRIGDVIKEVKRQIGSLQRQAGKARRYQALHADLRVLETHYSRKQLDALEADLSDCHKEIERVTESERATRARIDNNESGLAEERGALDKIDTEIAESRAEVQRLESEIAAHRSRIEFNRQRAEEVAELIERARRDVVDAEEKHKRQAAEIDQTNDSIVEIERHLKEKEGELTRLTSQVGEMQKKRTAHSARLQELQFVFSKSESKISALEGELSGTKARRESTCAQIEQLAKEIQTLSSARDKLLKQITASLKTSRREAVDVEASLHKKEQLLSEAEQNLAALERTLAEKRSRLEVLRQLNEEGEGLAQGSQAVLKGVDAAERFRDAIAGSLVAHLDVDPQFIPAIEAALGRNLHAVVLKDADVAFEIIAQLKEKKLGQAALLLPQLTQPAQKSVRKILPENALAWATDKLVAPQSLEPLIRQLLENVAIFSDLQQALECKKHEPALAMATLAGEFVSTEGILFGGSSEVRAASLLERKAQIAELAKEEAALAKQRDSLCTKRDEAKTAVEVALQLQREFSEAERKIDNLRSEKNALERQVGAADERIAKLDSELQTQRGQLVREQTDLDAFETAQRETTLREEELSERINQLRLAVATGRQRHENLVARREPMRARDTELFELIAVRKGDIALYEQKLAAQADESRKSEVLIKNHSTQREEAQVNAAKIAEQRATRFAAISVRETELRDLRDSLGELQSRNCK
;
A
#
# COMPACT_ATOMS: atom_id res chain seq x y z
N GLU A 1 -110.66 -214.86 77.93
CA GLU A 1 -111.09 -215.37 76.60
C GLU A 1 -112.47 -214.77 76.25
N ALA A 2 -113.12 -215.21 75.17
CA ALA A 2 -114.44 -214.73 74.74
C ALA A 2 -115.57 -215.09 75.75
N ALA A 3 -116.80 -214.55 75.74
CA ALA A 3 -117.56 -213.80 74.72
C ALA A 3 -118.72 -212.93 75.31
N GLY A 4 -119.26 -211.96 74.54
CA GLY A 4 -120.71 -211.60 74.55
C GLY A 4 -121.24 -210.27 75.18
N ILE A 5 -122.00 -209.48 74.38
CA ILE A 5 -123.08 -208.49 74.70
C ILE A 5 -122.75 -207.24 75.57
N THR A 6 -123.09 -205.95 75.31
CA THR A 6 -123.76 -205.14 74.24
C THR A 6 -125.24 -204.65 74.30
N LYS A 7 -125.82 -204.25 75.46
CA LYS A 7 -126.97 -203.30 75.57
C LYS A 7 -127.09 -202.69 77.00
N TYR A 8 -127.89 -201.63 77.19
CA TYR A 8 -128.22 -200.96 78.48
C TYR A 8 -127.18 -200.05 79.19
N LYS A 9 -126.41 -199.29 78.39
CA LYS A 9 -125.85 -197.98 78.82
C LYS A 9 -126.93 -196.92 79.18
N THR A 10 -128.21 -197.19 78.92
CA THR A 10 -129.22 -196.16 78.65
C THR A 10 -129.99 -195.59 79.84
N GLN A 11 -130.07 -196.27 81.00
CA GLN A 11 -130.63 -195.68 82.25
C GLN A 11 -129.59 -195.21 83.28
N LYS A 12 -128.36 -194.95 82.85
CA LYS A 12 -127.36 -194.15 83.59
C LYS A 12 -127.85 -192.72 83.96
N ARG A 13 -129.03 -192.26 83.53
CA ARG A 13 -129.28 -190.83 83.29
C ARG A 13 -130.48 -190.11 83.95
N GLU A 14 -131.52 -190.78 84.46
CA GLU A 14 -132.74 -190.05 84.90
C GLU A 14 -133.06 -190.06 86.41
N ALA A 15 -132.81 -191.14 87.17
CA ALA A 15 -133.12 -191.13 88.62
C ALA A 15 -132.10 -190.32 89.46
N LEU A 16 -130.85 -190.22 88.98
CA LEU A 16 -129.86 -189.24 89.48
C LEU A 16 -130.28 -187.78 89.26
N ARG A 17 -131.43 -187.50 88.62
CA ARG A 17 -131.96 -186.14 88.38
C ARG A 17 -132.91 -185.65 89.49
N LYS A 18 -133.10 -186.47 90.53
CA LYS A 18 -133.72 -186.13 91.83
C LYS A 18 -132.94 -186.83 92.96
N LEU A 19 -131.67 -186.50 93.24
CA LEU A 19 -131.04 -185.22 92.92
C LEU A 19 -131.55 -184.10 93.83
N GLU A 20 -130.82 -183.73 94.88
CA GLU A 20 -130.84 -182.42 95.57
C GLU A 20 -132.15 -181.88 96.23
N ALA A 21 -133.35 -182.19 95.74
CA ALA A 21 -134.53 -181.34 95.94
C ALA A 21 -135.20 -181.45 97.33
N THR A 22 -135.14 -182.61 98.01
CA THR A 22 -135.88 -182.84 99.26
C THR A 22 -135.06 -183.38 100.44
N GLU A 23 -133.75 -183.56 100.28
CA GLU A 23 -132.83 -183.43 101.42
C GLU A 23 -132.76 -181.95 101.86
N ALA A 24 -132.75 -181.02 100.88
CA ALA A 24 -132.63 -179.58 101.13
C ALA A 24 -133.78 -178.93 101.95
N ASN A 25 -134.96 -179.56 102.02
CA ASN A 25 -136.16 -178.91 102.58
C ASN A 25 -136.50 -179.28 104.03
N LEU A 26 -136.27 -180.50 104.50
CA LEU A 26 -136.67 -180.89 105.87
C LEU A 26 -135.54 -180.82 106.91
N LEU A 27 -134.28 -180.92 106.47
CA LEU A 27 -133.12 -180.48 107.26
C LEU A 27 -133.27 -179.00 107.67
N ARG A 28 -133.93 -178.21 106.82
CA ARG A 28 -134.21 -176.78 107.02
C ARG A 28 -135.36 -176.44 107.98
N ILE A 29 -136.20 -177.40 108.38
CA ILE A 29 -137.32 -177.16 109.33
C ILE A 29 -136.96 -177.60 110.76
N GLY A 30 -136.18 -178.67 110.93
CA GLY A 30 -135.79 -179.17 112.26
C GLY A 30 -135.00 -178.15 113.09
N ASP A 31 -134.02 -177.48 112.49
CA ASP A 31 -133.17 -176.52 113.19
C ASP A 31 -133.92 -175.23 113.61
N VAL A 32 -134.94 -174.83 112.84
CA VAL A 32 -135.75 -173.63 113.12
C VAL A 32 -136.45 -173.73 114.49
N ILE A 33 -136.89 -174.94 114.90
CA ILE A 33 -137.59 -175.13 116.18
C ILE A 33 -136.63 -175.01 117.38
N LYS A 34 -135.36 -175.42 117.24
CA LYS A 34 -134.35 -175.24 118.30
C LYS A 34 -133.94 -173.78 118.48
N GLU A 35 -133.90 -173.00 117.41
CA GLU A 35 -133.52 -171.58 117.46
C GLU A 35 -134.53 -170.73 118.24
N VAL A 36 -135.83 -170.89 117.97
CA VAL A 36 -136.90 -170.06 118.57
C VAL A 36 -136.93 -170.18 120.10
N LYS A 37 -136.73 -171.38 120.66
CA LYS A 37 -136.75 -171.59 122.12
C LYS A 37 -135.57 -170.90 122.83
N ARG A 38 -134.46 -170.64 122.11
CA ARG A 38 -133.29 -169.91 122.64
C ARG A 38 -133.50 -168.39 122.69
N GLN A 39 -134.34 -167.84 121.81
CA GLN A 39 -134.57 -166.39 121.70
C GLN A 39 -135.35 -165.81 122.90
N ILE A 40 -136.34 -166.53 123.43
CA ILE A 40 -137.21 -166.03 124.52
C ILE A 40 -136.42 -165.73 125.80
N GLY A 41 -135.47 -166.59 126.19
CA GLY A 41 -134.61 -166.38 127.36
C GLY A 41 -133.58 -165.25 127.20
N SER A 42 -133.36 -164.76 125.97
CA SER A 42 -132.54 -163.58 125.68
C SER A 42 -133.35 -162.28 125.87
N LEU A 43 -134.57 -162.25 125.32
CA LEU A 43 -135.46 -161.07 125.33
C LEU A 43 -135.78 -160.56 126.75
N GLN A 44 -136.02 -161.46 127.70
CA GLN A 44 -136.34 -161.06 129.08
C GLN A 44 -135.16 -160.34 129.79
N ARG A 45 -133.91 -160.68 129.46
CA ARG A 45 -132.72 -159.95 129.95
C ARG A 45 -132.50 -158.62 129.24
N GLN A 46 -132.88 -158.51 127.96
CA GLN A 46 -132.80 -157.25 127.20
C GLN A 46 -133.74 -156.18 127.78
N ALA A 47 -134.96 -156.53 128.18
CA ALA A 47 -135.92 -155.61 128.79
C ALA A 47 -135.39 -154.92 130.07
N GLY A 48 -134.69 -155.66 130.93
CA GLY A 48 -134.07 -155.11 132.14
C GLY A 48 -132.90 -154.16 131.87
N LYS A 49 -132.16 -154.37 130.77
CA LYS A 49 -131.04 -153.51 130.35
C LYS A 49 -131.54 -152.18 129.76
N ALA A 50 -132.64 -152.21 128.99
CA ALA A 50 -133.26 -151.03 128.38
C ALA A 50 -133.72 -149.98 129.41
N ARG A 51 -134.34 -150.39 130.52
CA ARG A 51 -134.78 -149.47 131.58
C ARG A 51 -133.63 -148.70 132.23
N ARG A 52 -132.46 -149.31 132.41
CA ARG A 52 -131.26 -148.61 132.93
C ARG A 52 -130.68 -147.61 131.94
N TYR A 53 -130.73 -147.90 130.64
CA TYR A 53 -130.29 -146.97 129.60
C TYR A 53 -131.13 -145.69 129.58
N GLN A 54 -132.45 -145.80 129.71
CA GLN A 54 -133.35 -144.63 129.69
C GLN A 54 -133.08 -143.65 130.84
N ALA A 55 -132.74 -144.14 132.04
CA ALA A 55 -132.36 -143.27 133.15
C ALA A 55 -131.03 -142.51 132.87
N LEU A 56 -129.97 -143.24 132.51
CA LEU A 56 -128.66 -142.64 132.21
C LEU A 56 -128.69 -141.66 131.02
N HIS A 57 -129.56 -141.89 130.04
CA HIS A 57 -129.72 -140.98 128.90
C HIS A 57 -130.39 -139.64 129.30
N ALA A 58 -131.25 -139.63 130.31
CA ALA A 58 -131.84 -138.39 130.81
C ALA A 58 -130.78 -137.48 131.44
N ASP A 59 -129.90 -138.03 132.27
CA ASP A 59 -128.81 -137.31 132.92
C ASP A 59 -127.79 -136.75 131.91
N LEU A 60 -127.46 -137.54 130.87
CA LEU A 60 -126.51 -137.13 129.82
C LEU A 60 -126.94 -135.82 129.12
N ARG A 61 -128.22 -135.69 128.77
CA ARG A 61 -128.75 -134.49 128.08
C ARG A 61 -128.60 -133.20 128.88
N VAL A 62 -128.72 -133.28 130.21
CA VAL A 62 -128.58 -132.11 131.09
C VAL A 62 -127.12 -131.63 131.07
N LEU A 63 -126.17 -132.56 131.16
CA LEU A 63 -124.72 -132.26 131.11
C LEU A 63 -124.28 -131.69 129.76
N GLU A 64 -124.75 -132.28 128.63
CA GLU A 64 -124.46 -131.76 127.29
C GLU A 64 -124.92 -130.30 127.11
N THR A 65 -126.11 -129.96 127.61
CA THR A 65 -126.67 -128.61 127.48
C THR A 65 -125.82 -127.56 128.24
N HIS A 66 -125.34 -127.89 129.44
CA HIS A 66 -124.47 -127.00 130.21
C HIS A 66 -123.08 -126.81 129.58
N TYR A 67 -122.51 -127.87 128.98
CA TYR A 67 -121.21 -127.78 128.30
C TYR A 67 -121.26 -126.83 127.10
N SER A 68 -122.29 -126.98 126.25
CA SER A 68 -122.47 -126.15 125.05
C SER A 68 -122.63 -124.66 125.37
N ARG A 69 -123.34 -124.28 126.45
CA ARG A 69 -123.46 -122.87 126.85
C ARG A 69 -122.10 -122.26 127.19
N LYS A 70 -121.26 -122.99 127.94
CA LYS A 70 -119.91 -122.53 128.33
C LYS A 70 -118.98 -122.36 127.13
N GLN A 71 -119.11 -123.19 126.08
CA GLN A 71 -118.37 -122.99 124.83
C GLN A 71 -118.80 -121.72 124.09
N LEU A 72 -120.10 -121.41 124.09
CA LEU A 72 -120.65 -120.22 123.43
C LEU A 72 -120.17 -118.93 124.12
N ASP A 73 -120.25 -118.87 125.46
CA ASP A 73 -119.76 -117.71 126.24
C ASP A 73 -118.26 -117.43 126.01
N ALA A 74 -117.45 -118.47 125.77
CA ALA A 74 -116.03 -118.32 125.46
C ALA A 74 -115.79 -117.75 124.04
N LEU A 75 -116.52 -118.27 123.05
CA LEU A 75 -116.41 -117.80 121.65
C LEU A 75 -116.89 -116.36 121.48
N GLU A 76 -117.89 -115.90 122.24
CA GLU A 76 -118.34 -114.50 122.21
C GLU A 76 -117.27 -113.52 122.75
N ALA A 77 -116.45 -113.95 123.71
CA ALA A 77 -115.35 -113.15 124.24
C ALA A 77 -114.22 -112.99 123.22
N ASP A 78 -113.73 -114.09 122.64
CA ASP A 78 -112.65 -114.09 121.63
C ASP A 78 -113.01 -113.19 120.42
N LEU A 79 -114.27 -113.20 119.99
CA LEU A 79 -114.78 -112.42 118.86
C LEU A 79 -114.79 -110.90 119.16
N SER A 80 -114.96 -110.49 120.42
CA SER A 80 -114.91 -109.09 120.84
C SER A 80 -113.48 -108.52 120.81
N ASP A 81 -112.49 -109.32 121.22
CA ASP A 81 -111.10 -108.85 121.29
C ASP A 81 -110.44 -108.78 119.91
N CYS A 82 -110.76 -109.71 118.99
CA CYS A 82 -110.33 -109.59 117.58
C CYS A 82 -110.81 -108.28 116.91
N HIS A 83 -112.04 -107.83 117.16
CA HIS A 83 -112.54 -106.58 116.57
C HIS A 83 -111.76 -105.34 117.04
N LYS A 84 -111.38 -105.28 118.32
CA LYS A 84 -110.63 -104.14 118.89
C LYS A 84 -109.23 -104.02 118.28
N GLU A 85 -108.55 -105.13 118.04
CA GLU A 85 -107.23 -105.11 117.40
C GLU A 85 -107.29 -104.69 115.93
N ILE A 86 -108.32 -105.10 115.18
CA ILE A 86 -108.52 -104.66 113.79
C ILE A 86 -108.70 -103.14 113.71
N GLU A 87 -109.56 -102.54 114.54
CA GLU A 87 -109.72 -101.08 114.57
C GLU A 87 -108.40 -100.38 114.90
N ARG A 88 -107.67 -100.86 115.91
CA ARG A 88 -106.39 -100.28 116.36
C ARG A 88 -105.32 -100.29 115.27
N VAL A 89 -105.20 -101.37 114.50
CA VAL A 89 -104.24 -101.47 113.39
C VAL A 89 -104.67 -100.60 112.21
N THR A 90 -105.95 -100.56 111.89
CA THR A 90 -106.47 -99.79 110.73
C THR A 90 -106.34 -98.28 110.93
N GLU A 91 -106.54 -97.78 112.16
CA GLU A 91 -106.30 -96.37 112.51
C GLU A 91 -104.82 -95.99 112.33
N SER A 92 -103.91 -96.87 112.79
CA SER A 92 -102.46 -96.69 112.64
C SER A 92 -102.00 -96.69 111.18
N GLU A 93 -102.59 -97.52 110.31
CA GLU A 93 -102.28 -97.54 108.87
C GLU A 93 -102.65 -96.21 108.19
N ARG A 94 -103.81 -95.63 108.53
CA ARG A 94 -104.26 -94.33 108.00
C ARG A 94 -103.34 -93.18 108.43
N ALA A 95 -102.98 -93.13 109.71
CA ALA A 95 -102.09 -92.10 110.23
C ALA A 95 -100.71 -92.13 109.55
N THR A 96 -100.17 -93.32 109.27
CA THR A 96 -98.87 -93.45 108.59
C THR A 96 -98.94 -93.02 107.11
N ARG A 97 -100.02 -93.37 106.37
CA ARG A 97 -100.21 -92.88 104.99
C ARG A 97 -100.20 -91.36 104.90
N ALA A 98 -100.97 -90.67 105.75
CA ALA A 98 -101.04 -89.20 105.74
C ALA A 98 -99.68 -88.52 106.00
N ARG A 99 -98.78 -89.17 106.75
CA ARG A 99 -97.40 -88.68 106.97
C ARG A 99 -96.50 -88.91 105.75
N ILE A 100 -96.76 -89.91 104.92
CA ILE A 100 -96.03 -90.14 103.66
C ILE A 100 -96.42 -89.06 102.64
N ASP A 101 -97.72 -88.85 102.38
CA ASP A 101 -98.21 -87.89 101.38
C ASP A 101 -97.71 -86.45 101.64
N ASN A 102 -97.66 -86.05 102.92
CA ASN A 102 -97.14 -84.74 103.32
C ASN A 102 -95.62 -84.60 103.08
N ASN A 103 -94.85 -85.67 103.33
CA ASN A 103 -93.41 -85.68 103.04
C ASN A 103 -93.12 -85.74 101.54
N GLU A 104 -93.93 -86.45 100.74
CA GLU A 104 -93.80 -86.46 99.27
C GLU A 104 -94.05 -85.06 98.69
N SER A 105 -95.06 -84.36 99.19
CA SER A 105 -95.35 -82.97 98.80
C SER A 105 -94.21 -82.02 99.18
N GLY A 106 -93.73 -82.07 100.44
CA GLY A 106 -92.60 -81.26 100.89
C GLY A 106 -91.25 -81.61 100.25
N LEU A 107 -91.12 -82.80 99.66
CA LEU A 107 -89.94 -83.18 98.86
C LEU A 107 -90.01 -82.59 97.44
N ALA A 108 -91.20 -82.55 96.83
CA ALA A 108 -91.40 -81.95 95.52
C ALA A 108 -91.14 -80.43 95.51
N GLU A 109 -91.55 -79.72 96.56
CA GLU A 109 -91.30 -78.28 96.71
C GLU A 109 -89.80 -77.95 96.79
N GLU A 110 -89.01 -78.69 97.58
CA GLU A 110 -87.57 -78.44 97.68
C GLU A 110 -86.82 -78.78 96.39
N ARG A 111 -87.22 -79.84 95.69
CA ARG A 111 -86.66 -80.17 94.36
C ARG A 111 -86.91 -79.04 93.36
N GLY A 112 -88.15 -78.52 93.29
CA GLY A 112 -88.48 -77.37 92.44
C GLY A 112 -87.79 -76.05 92.86
N ALA A 113 -87.38 -75.92 94.12
CA ALA A 113 -86.53 -74.81 94.57
C ALA A 113 -85.04 -75.02 94.21
N LEU A 114 -84.55 -76.26 94.23
CA LEU A 114 -83.19 -76.61 93.82
C LEU A 114 -82.96 -76.34 92.33
N ASP A 115 -83.93 -76.70 91.47
CA ASP A 115 -83.84 -76.46 90.01
C ASP A 115 -83.70 -74.96 89.67
N LYS A 116 -84.39 -74.08 90.40
CA LYS A 116 -84.26 -72.62 90.24
C LYS A 116 -82.85 -72.14 90.59
N ILE A 117 -82.31 -72.61 91.71
CA ILE A 117 -80.95 -72.30 92.15
C ILE A 117 -79.93 -72.80 91.11
N ASP A 118 -80.15 -73.97 90.49
CA ASP A 118 -79.30 -74.46 89.41
C ASP A 118 -79.37 -73.60 88.13
N THR A 119 -80.55 -73.06 87.78
CA THR A 119 -80.65 -72.07 86.68
C THR A 119 -79.93 -70.76 86.99
N GLU A 120 -80.05 -70.22 88.21
CA GLU A 120 -79.36 -68.99 88.63
C GLU A 120 -77.82 -69.16 88.63
N ILE A 121 -77.31 -70.34 89.00
CA ILE A 121 -75.88 -70.68 88.89
C ILE A 121 -75.42 -70.72 87.43
N ALA A 122 -76.23 -71.28 86.53
CA ALA A 122 -75.89 -71.34 85.11
C ALA A 122 -75.83 -69.95 84.47
N GLU A 123 -76.80 -69.08 84.75
CA GLU A 123 -76.80 -67.68 84.27
C GLU A 123 -75.60 -66.90 84.81
N SER A 124 -75.32 -67.00 86.11
CA SER A 124 -74.19 -66.30 86.73
C SER A 124 -72.83 -66.76 86.19
N ARG A 125 -72.67 -68.07 85.87
CA ARG A 125 -71.47 -68.60 85.21
C ARG A 125 -71.32 -68.11 83.77
N ALA A 126 -72.42 -68.03 83.01
CA ALA A 126 -72.41 -67.53 81.64
C ALA A 126 -71.97 -66.05 81.60
N GLU A 127 -72.44 -65.24 82.55
CA GLU A 127 -72.05 -63.84 82.67
C GLU A 127 -70.56 -63.66 83.04
N VAL A 128 -70.03 -64.47 83.97
CA VAL A 128 -68.58 -64.51 84.26
C VAL A 128 -67.77 -64.83 83.00
N GLN A 129 -68.18 -65.84 82.21
CA GLN A 129 -67.48 -66.21 80.97
C GLN A 129 -67.56 -65.12 79.89
N ARG A 130 -68.68 -64.40 79.78
CA ARG A 130 -68.85 -63.26 78.88
C ARG A 130 -67.87 -62.13 79.23
N LEU A 131 -67.83 -61.75 80.50
CA LEU A 131 -66.94 -60.70 81.01
C LEU A 131 -65.45 -61.08 80.89
N GLU A 132 -65.09 -62.35 81.13
CA GLU A 132 -63.73 -62.85 80.88
C GLU A 132 -63.31 -62.72 79.41
N SER A 133 -64.23 -63.02 78.49
CA SER A 133 -63.98 -62.90 77.04
C SER A 133 -63.80 -61.44 76.61
N GLU A 134 -64.60 -60.52 77.15
CA GLU A 134 -64.48 -59.08 76.90
C GLU A 134 -63.17 -58.50 77.46
N ILE A 135 -62.79 -58.88 78.68
CA ILE A 135 -61.49 -58.53 79.28
C ILE A 135 -60.33 -59.04 78.42
N ALA A 136 -60.41 -60.28 77.93
CA ALA A 136 -59.38 -60.86 77.06
C ALA A 136 -59.26 -60.12 75.71
N ALA A 137 -60.38 -59.74 75.10
CA ALA A 137 -60.39 -58.95 73.87
C ALA A 137 -59.75 -57.57 74.07
N HIS A 138 -60.09 -56.86 75.15
CA HIS A 138 -59.48 -55.56 75.47
C HIS A 138 -57.98 -55.67 75.79
N ARG A 139 -57.53 -56.72 76.48
CA ARG A 139 -56.10 -56.98 76.73
C ARG A 139 -55.32 -57.19 75.42
N SER A 140 -55.86 -58.01 74.52
CA SER A 140 -55.26 -58.24 73.20
C SER A 140 -55.17 -56.95 72.37
N ARG A 141 -56.17 -56.07 72.47
CA ARG A 141 -56.19 -54.76 71.81
C ARG A 141 -55.12 -53.80 72.36
N ILE A 142 -54.92 -53.77 73.68
CA ILE A 142 -53.85 -52.98 74.32
C ILE A 142 -52.48 -53.50 73.87
N GLU A 143 -52.25 -54.81 73.87
CA GLU A 143 -50.98 -55.40 73.45
C GLU A 143 -50.66 -55.13 71.97
N PHE A 144 -51.66 -55.24 71.09
CA PHE A 144 -51.51 -54.87 69.68
C PHE A 144 -51.16 -53.38 69.51
N ASN A 145 -51.85 -52.49 70.23
CA ASN A 145 -51.56 -51.06 70.20
C ASN A 145 -50.17 -50.74 70.79
N ARG A 146 -49.70 -51.49 71.79
CA ARG A 146 -48.35 -51.36 72.37
C ARG A 146 -47.26 -51.71 71.35
N GLN A 147 -47.38 -52.87 70.70
CA GLN A 147 -46.44 -53.28 69.65
C GLN A 147 -46.42 -52.27 68.48
N ARG A 148 -47.59 -51.79 68.06
CA ARG A 148 -47.68 -50.77 67.00
C ARG A 148 -47.13 -49.41 67.42
N ALA A 149 -47.26 -49.05 68.71
CA ALA A 149 -46.66 -47.84 69.27
C ALA A 149 -45.14 -47.92 69.30
N GLU A 150 -44.56 -49.08 69.62
CA GLU A 150 -43.11 -49.34 69.56
C GLU A 150 -42.59 -49.19 68.12
N GLU A 151 -43.25 -49.79 67.12
CA GLU A 151 -42.91 -49.62 65.70
C GLU A 151 -42.98 -48.16 65.23
N VAL A 152 -44.03 -47.42 65.62
CA VAL A 152 -44.22 -46.02 65.23
C VAL A 152 -43.20 -45.11 65.92
N ALA A 153 -42.83 -45.41 67.17
CA ALA A 153 -41.77 -44.69 67.88
C ALA A 153 -40.39 -44.88 67.23
N GLU A 154 -40.07 -46.09 66.75
CA GLU A 154 -38.85 -46.31 65.96
C GLU A 154 -38.84 -45.50 64.65
N LEU A 155 -39.98 -45.39 63.96
CA LEU A 155 -40.09 -44.59 62.74
C LEU A 155 -39.90 -43.09 63.02
N ILE A 156 -40.45 -42.58 64.13
CA ILE A 156 -40.22 -41.20 64.59
C ILE A 156 -38.73 -40.96 64.86
N GLU A 157 -38.06 -41.85 65.59
CA GLU A 157 -36.64 -41.70 65.93
C GLU A 157 -35.71 -41.79 64.71
N ARG A 158 -36.05 -42.64 63.72
CA ARG A 158 -35.34 -42.65 62.42
C ARG A 158 -35.55 -41.34 61.66
N ALA A 159 -36.79 -40.87 61.55
CA ALA A 159 -37.11 -39.61 60.86
C ALA A 159 -36.47 -38.39 61.55
N ARG A 160 -36.37 -38.37 62.89
CA ARG A 160 -35.66 -37.32 63.65
C ARG A 160 -34.16 -37.30 63.34
N ARG A 161 -33.52 -38.47 63.21
CA ARG A 161 -32.11 -38.56 62.78
C ARG A 161 -31.94 -38.07 61.35
N ASP A 162 -32.80 -38.49 60.42
CA ASP A 162 -32.81 -37.99 59.03
C ASP A 162 -32.89 -36.45 58.98
N VAL A 163 -33.74 -35.84 59.82
CA VAL A 163 -33.86 -34.37 59.94
C VAL A 163 -32.56 -33.74 60.42
N VAL A 164 -31.96 -34.21 61.52
CA VAL A 164 -30.71 -33.66 62.06
C VAL A 164 -29.58 -33.76 61.04
N ASP A 165 -29.43 -34.93 60.41
CA ASP A 165 -28.46 -35.19 59.36
C ASP A 165 -28.63 -34.28 58.14
N ALA A 166 -29.87 -34.01 57.74
CA ALA A 166 -30.19 -33.13 56.63
C ALA A 166 -30.00 -31.64 56.99
N GLU A 167 -30.36 -31.23 58.21
CA GLU A 167 -30.13 -29.87 58.73
C GLU A 167 -28.64 -29.53 58.82
N GLU A 168 -27.80 -30.47 59.27
CA GLU A 168 -26.34 -30.29 59.24
C GLU A 168 -25.81 -30.14 57.81
N LYS A 169 -26.28 -30.98 56.88
CA LYS A 169 -25.86 -30.92 55.47
C LYS A 169 -26.31 -29.61 54.82
N HIS A 170 -27.55 -29.18 55.04
CA HIS A 170 -28.09 -27.90 54.59
C HIS A 170 -27.27 -26.72 55.14
N LYS A 171 -26.96 -26.72 56.44
CA LYS A 171 -26.17 -25.64 57.05
C LYS A 171 -24.76 -25.52 56.47
N ARG A 172 -24.10 -26.65 56.16
CA ARG A 172 -22.80 -26.66 55.47
C ARG A 172 -22.95 -26.18 54.02
N GLN A 173 -23.96 -26.68 53.31
CA GLN A 173 -24.27 -26.31 51.93
C GLN A 173 -24.51 -24.81 51.74
N ALA A 174 -25.35 -24.22 52.59
CA ALA A 174 -25.61 -22.77 52.63
C ALA A 174 -24.33 -21.94 52.86
N ALA A 175 -23.49 -22.36 53.82
CA ALA A 175 -22.22 -21.67 54.08
C ALA A 175 -21.24 -21.73 52.89
N GLU A 176 -21.18 -22.86 52.17
CA GLU A 176 -20.38 -22.95 50.94
C GLU A 176 -20.96 -22.10 49.79
N ILE A 177 -22.29 -21.96 49.71
CA ILE A 177 -22.96 -21.08 48.74
C ILE A 177 -22.62 -19.61 49.04
N ASP A 178 -22.68 -19.18 50.29
CA ASP A 178 -22.34 -17.81 50.70
C ASP A 178 -20.87 -17.48 50.39
N GLN A 179 -19.93 -18.35 50.77
CA GLN A 179 -18.51 -18.19 50.43
C GLN A 179 -18.28 -18.11 48.90
N THR A 180 -19.06 -18.87 48.12
CA THR A 180 -18.99 -18.83 46.66
C THR A 180 -19.57 -17.53 46.10
N ASN A 181 -20.65 -17.00 46.69
CA ASN A 181 -21.21 -15.69 46.30
C ASN A 181 -20.23 -14.54 46.61
N ASP A 182 -19.60 -14.52 47.78
CA ASP A 182 -18.59 -13.51 48.13
C ASP A 182 -17.42 -13.53 47.13
N SER A 183 -16.94 -14.73 46.78
CA SER A 183 -15.89 -14.92 45.77
C SER A 183 -16.31 -14.43 44.37
N ILE A 184 -17.57 -14.63 43.99
CA ILE A 184 -18.13 -14.12 42.73
C ILE A 184 -18.14 -12.58 42.74
N VAL A 185 -18.65 -11.95 43.81
CA VAL A 185 -18.73 -10.49 43.95
C VAL A 185 -17.34 -9.84 43.93
N GLU A 186 -16.36 -10.45 44.60
CA GLU A 186 -14.97 -9.96 44.59
C GLU A 186 -14.36 -9.99 43.18
N ILE A 187 -14.56 -11.09 42.44
CA ILE A 187 -14.07 -11.24 41.06
C ILE A 187 -14.81 -10.32 40.10
N GLU A 188 -16.13 -10.11 40.24
CA GLU A 188 -16.90 -9.14 39.46
C GLU A 188 -16.37 -7.71 39.64
N ARG A 189 -16.08 -7.31 40.89
CA ARG A 189 -15.48 -6.01 41.18
C ARG A 189 -14.12 -5.85 40.48
N HIS A 190 -13.24 -6.85 40.62
CA HIS A 190 -11.92 -6.82 40.00
C HIS A 190 -11.97 -6.86 38.46
N LEU A 191 -12.91 -7.60 37.87
CA LEU A 191 -13.15 -7.60 36.43
C LEU A 191 -13.56 -6.20 35.96
N LYS A 192 -14.53 -5.57 36.63
CA LYS A 192 -15.01 -4.23 36.29
C LYS A 192 -13.90 -3.17 36.39
N GLU A 193 -13.05 -3.26 37.42
CA GLU A 193 -11.85 -2.41 37.56
C GLU A 193 -10.88 -2.60 36.38
N LYS A 194 -10.59 -3.86 36.03
CA LYS A 194 -9.64 -4.21 34.96
C LYS A 194 -10.16 -3.89 33.56
N GLU A 195 -11.46 -4.02 33.32
CA GLU A 195 -12.12 -3.60 32.08
C GLU A 195 -12.16 -2.06 31.95
N GLY A 196 -12.34 -1.34 33.06
CA GLY A 196 -12.18 0.12 33.11
C GLY A 196 -10.74 0.57 32.82
N GLU A 197 -9.74 -0.13 33.37
CA GLU A 197 -8.32 0.13 33.07
C GLU A 197 -7.99 -0.16 31.60
N LEU A 198 -8.49 -1.28 31.06
CA LEU A 198 -8.30 -1.70 29.67
C LEU A 198 -8.93 -0.72 28.67
N THR A 199 -10.15 -0.25 28.91
CA THR A 199 -10.81 0.75 28.05
C THR A 199 -10.07 2.09 28.06
N ARG A 200 -9.63 2.56 29.23
CA ARG A 200 -8.80 3.77 29.36
C ARG A 200 -7.49 3.66 28.58
N LEU A 201 -6.75 2.57 28.73
CA LEU A 201 -5.49 2.35 28.01
C LEU A 201 -5.71 2.21 26.50
N THR A 202 -6.78 1.53 26.07
CA THR A 202 -7.14 1.41 24.65
C THR A 202 -7.40 2.78 24.02
N SER A 203 -8.06 3.69 24.75
CA SER A 203 -8.22 5.09 24.33
C SER A 203 -6.87 5.81 24.19
N GLN A 204 -5.96 5.63 25.15
CA GLN A 204 -4.62 6.24 25.12
C GLN A 204 -3.77 5.73 23.94
N VAL A 205 -3.82 4.44 23.61
CA VAL A 205 -3.16 3.91 22.40
C VAL A 205 -3.77 4.52 21.14
N GLY A 206 -5.09 4.65 21.06
CA GLY A 206 -5.76 5.33 19.93
C GLY A 206 -5.36 6.80 19.76
N GLU A 207 -5.08 7.52 20.85
CA GLU A 207 -4.52 8.88 20.80
C GLU A 207 -3.05 8.90 20.35
N MET A 208 -2.22 7.97 20.83
CA MET A 208 -0.82 7.87 20.42
C MET A 208 -0.69 7.47 18.94
N GLN A 209 -1.56 6.58 18.45
CA GLN A 209 -1.64 6.25 17.02
C GLN A 209 -1.99 7.47 16.16
N LYS A 210 -2.94 8.31 16.58
CA LYS A 210 -3.25 9.57 15.89
C LYS A 210 -2.06 10.54 15.90
N LYS A 211 -1.32 10.65 17.02
CA LYS A 211 -0.10 11.47 17.08
C LYS A 211 0.99 10.93 16.15
N ARG A 212 1.23 9.61 16.15
CA ARG A 212 2.19 8.94 15.28
C ARG A 212 1.87 9.13 13.80
N THR A 213 0.60 9.03 13.38
CA THR A 213 0.21 9.29 11.98
C THR A 213 0.40 10.76 11.60
N ALA A 214 0.09 11.69 12.51
CA ALA A 214 0.37 13.12 12.30
C ALA A 214 1.87 13.43 12.18
N HIS A 215 2.72 12.87 13.06
CA HIS A 215 4.18 12.98 12.95
C HIS A 215 4.70 12.35 11.64
N SER A 216 4.17 11.19 11.24
CA SER A 216 4.56 10.52 9.99
C SER A 216 4.21 11.34 8.75
N ALA A 217 3.02 11.94 8.70
CA ALA A 217 2.62 12.81 7.60
C ALA A 217 3.48 14.08 7.55
N ARG A 218 3.77 14.68 8.71
CA ARG A 218 4.64 15.87 8.80
C ARG A 218 6.09 15.57 8.42
N LEU A 219 6.61 14.38 8.73
CA LEU A 219 7.93 13.92 8.28
C LEU A 219 7.99 13.76 6.76
N GLN A 220 6.98 13.17 6.12
CA GLN A 220 6.93 13.09 4.66
C GLN A 220 6.88 14.48 4.00
N GLU A 221 6.13 15.42 4.59
CA GLU A 221 6.08 16.81 4.12
C GLU A 221 7.45 17.50 4.26
N LEU A 222 8.11 17.37 5.41
CA LEU A 222 9.46 17.90 5.67
C LEU A 222 10.52 17.29 4.73
N GLN A 223 10.51 15.96 4.54
CA GLN A 223 11.39 15.26 3.59
C GLN A 223 11.18 15.75 2.14
N PHE A 224 9.93 15.99 1.74
CA PHE A 224 9.64 16.53 0.41
C PHE A 224 10.17 17.96 0.24
N VAL A 225 9.95 18.84 1.24
CA VAL A 225 10.48 20.21 1.22
C VAL A 225 12.02 20.19 1.20
N PHE A 226 12.65 19.39 2.05
CA PHE A 226 14.10 19.23 2.13
C PHE A 226 14.70 18.79 0.78
N SER A 227 14.17 17.72 0.16
CA SER A 227 14.65 17.24 -1.14
C SER A 227 14.49 18.27 -2.27
N LYS A 228 13.47 19.13 -2.19
CA LYS A 228 13.26 20.25 -3.11
C LYS A 228 14.28 21.38 -2.87
N SER A 229 14.61 21.66 -1.62
CA SER A 229 15.68 22.58 -1.25
C SER A 229 17.05 22.09 -1.72
N GLU A 230 17.39 20.80 -1.53
CA GLU A 230 18.61 20.18 -2.07
C GLU A 230 18.68 20.29 -3.60
N SER A 231 17.60 19.91 -4.29
CA SER A 231 17.52 19.99 -5.75
C SER A 231 17.73 21.42 -6.27
N LYS A 232 17.20 22.42 -5.55
CA LYS A 232 17.36 23.84 -5.88
C LYS A 232 18.76 24.35 -5.59
N ILE A 233 19.41 23.90 -4.51
CA ILE A 233 20.82 24.20 -4.23
C ILE A 233 21.68 23.63 -5.36
N SER A 234 21.51 22.34 -5.71
CA SER A 234 22.26 21.69 -6.79
C SER A 234 22.11 22.40 -8.14
N ALA A 235 20.89 22.86 -8.48
CA ALA A 235 20.65 23.68 -9.67
C ALA A 235 21.41 25.03 -9.63
N LEU A 236 21.39 25.73 -8.50
CA LEU A 236 22.13 26.98 -8.31
C LEU A 236 23.66 26.76 -8.33
N GLU A 237 24.17 25.66 -7.78
CA GLU A 237 25.59 25.27 -7.88
C GLU A 237 26.00 25.01 -9.34
N GLY A 238 25.12 24.38 -10.12
CA GLY A 238 25.28 24.18 -11.55
C GLY A 238 25.32 25.50 -12.34
N GLU A 239 24.39 26.43 -12.08
CA GLU A 239 24.40 27.78 -12.67
C GLU A 239 25.67 28.57 -12.29
N LEU A 240 26.07 28.51 -11.02
CA LEU A 240 27.24 29.20 -10.49
C LEU A 240 28.54 28.65 -11.10
N SER A 241 28.67 27.33 -11.22
CA SER A 241 29.79 26.68 -11.88
C SER A 241 29.85 27.04 -13.37
N GLY A 242 28.71 26.95 -14.07
CA GLY A 242 28.61 27.29 -15.49
C GLY A 242 28.88 28.77 -15.79
N THR A 243 28.50 29.69 -14.89
CA THR A 243 28.82 31.13 -15.04
C THR A 243 30.28 31.43 -14.72
N LYS A 244 30.88 30.81 -13.68
CA LYS A 244 32.32 30.92 -13.38
C LYS A 244 33.18 30.41 -14.55
N ALA A 245 32.87 29.24 -15.11
CA ALA A 245 33.60 28.69 -16.27
C ALA A 245 33.49 29.57 -17.53
N ARG A 246 32.31 30.17 -17.81
CA ARG A 246 32.17 31.13 -18.92
C ARG A 246 33.01 32.38 -18.67
N ARG A 247 32.96 32.93 -17.46
CA ARG A 247 33.73 34.11 -17.05
C ARG A 247 35.24 33.90 -17.21
N GLU A 248 35.76 32.75 -16.80
CA GLU A 248 37.16 32.36 -17.03
C GLU A 248 37.52 32.26 -18.52
N SER A 249 36.67 31.64 -19.34
CA SER A 249 36.86 31.57 -20.80
C SER A 249 36.86 32.95 -21.46
N THR A 250 35.97 33.86 -21.05
CA THR A 250 35.94 35.24 -21.54
C THR A 250 37.17 36.03 -21.08
N CYS A 251 37.66 35.83 -19.86
CA CYS A 251 38.94 36.41 -19.40
C CYS A 251 40.13 35.94 -20.26
N ALA A 252 40.20 34.65 -20.60
CA ALA A 252 41.25 34.13 -21.47
C ALA A 252 41.19 34.74 -22.90
N GLN A 253 39.99 34.97 -23.44
CA GLN A 253 39.81 35.68 -24.71
C GLN A 253 40.25 37.15 -24.64
N ILE A 254 39.96 37.85 -23.54
CA ILE A 254 40.43 39.23 -23.29
C ILE A 254 41.95 39.27 -23.23
N GLU A 255 42.61 38.32 -22.57
CA GLU A 255 44.07 38.23 -22.56
C GLU A 255 44.67 37.97 -23.94
N GLN A 256 44.03 37.14 -24.77
CA GLN A 256 44.47 36.90 -26.14
C GLN A 256 44.33 38.16 -27.00
N LEU A 257 43.17 38.82 -26.98
CA LEU A 257 42.97 40.09 -27.69
C LEU A 257 43.93 41.18 -27.20
N ALA A 258 44.23 41.24 -25.90
CA ALA A 258 45.23 42.16 -25.37
C ALA A 258 46.64 41.89 -25.94
N LYS A 259 47.04 40.62 -26.08
CA LYS A 259 48.30 40.24 -26.74
C LYS A 259 48.29 40.61 -28.24
N GLU A 260 47.18 40.41 -28.94
CA GLU A 260 47.05 40.78 -30.36
C GLU A 260 47.08 42.31 -30.57
N ILE A 261 46.43 43.09 -29.71
CA ILE A 261 46.54 44.56 -29.70
C ILE A 261 47.99 44.99 -29.41
N GLN A 262 48.69 44.32 -28.49
CA GLN A 262 50.09 44.61 -28.18
C GLN A 262 51.02 44.32 -29.37
N THR A 263 50.82 43.22 -30.10
CA THR A 263 51.64 42.91 -31.29
C THR A 263 51.35 43.88 -32.44
N LEU A 264 50.08 44.17 -32.73
CA LEU A 264 49.69 45.09 -33.79
C LEU A 264 50.10 46.54 -33.50
N SER A 265 49.98 47.02 -32.26
CA SER A 265 50.49 48.34 -31.87
C SER A 265 52.02 48.42 -32.01
N SER A 266 52.76 47.36 -31.66
CA SER A 266 54.21 47.31 -31.91
C SER A 266 54.58 47.32 -33.40
N ALA A 267 53.72 46.76 -34.28
CA ALA A 267 53.88 46.80 -35.73
C ALA A 267 53.55 48.19 -36.28
N ARG A 268 52.46 48.81 -35.84
CA ARG A 268 52.11 50.21 -36.12
C ARG A 268 53.24 51.16 -35.72
N ASP A 269 53.85 50.96 -34.55
CA ASP A 269 54.95 51.81 -34.08
C ASP A 269 56.25 51.63 -34.90
N LYS A 270 56.45 50.46 -35.52
CA LYS A 270 57.52 50.24 -36.51
C LYS A 270 57.19 50.93 -37.84
N LEU A 271 55.95 50.83 -38.32
CA LEU A 271 55.47 51.55 -39.51
C LEU A 271 55.58 53.08 -39.33
N LEU A 272 55.17 53.62 -38.17
CA LEU A 272 55.37 55.03 -37.82
C LEU A 272 56.85 55.44 -37.87
N LYS A 273 57.75 54.61 -37.33
CA LYS A 273 59.19 54.87 -37.41
C LYS A 273 59.71 54.80 -38.85
N GLN A 274 59.18 53.92 -39.70
CA GLN A 274 59.53 53.84 -41.12
C GLN A 274 59.01 55.04 -41.92
N ILE A 275 57.76 55.46 -41.70
CA ILE A 275 57.16 56.69 -42.26
C ILE A 275 57.97 57.91 -41.82
N THR A 276 58.26 58.02 -40.52
CA THR A 276 59.06 59.13 -39.99
C THR A 276 60.47 59.12 -40.58
N ALA A 277 61.08 57.94 -40.80
CA ALA A 277 62.41 57.82 -41.39
C ALA A 277 62.43 58.18 -42.89
N SER A 278 61.47 57.71 -43.68
CA SER A 278 61.38 58.04 -45.11
C SER A 278 61.11 59.53 -45.32
N LEU A 279 60.29 60.14 -44.45
CA LEU A 279 60.05 61.59 -44.41
C LEU A 279 61.30 62.39 -43.98
N LYS A 280 62.10 61.90 -43.02
CA LYS A 280 63.29 62.60 -42.51
C LYS A 280 64.38 62.89 -43.56
N THR A 281 64.34 62.17 -44.68
CA THR A 281 65.22 62.38 -45.85
C THR A 281 64.92 63.69 -46.60
N SER A 282 63.75 64.30 -46.40
CA SER A 282 63.39 65.60 -46.97
C SER A 282 63.21 66.64 -45.86
N ARG A 283 63.92 67.77 -46.01
CA ARG A 283 64.05 68.92 -45.08
C ARG A 283 63.04 69.02 -43.92
N ARG A 284 63.58 69.09 -42.70
CA ARG A 284 62.97 69.53 -41.42
C ARG A 284 61.62 70.27 -41.57
N GLU A 285 60.53 69.58 -41.29
CA GLU A 285 59.58 69.87 -40.21
C GLU A 285 58.52 68.75 -40.14
N ALA A 286 58.16 68.32 -38.93
CA ALA A 286 57.34 67.12 -38.70
C ALA A 286 55.91 67.50 -38.31
N VAL A 287 55.21 68.21 -39.19
CA VAL A 287 53.78 68.51 -39.05
C VAL A 287 53.09 68.17 -40.37
N ASP A 288 52.06 67.34 -40.25
CA ASP A 288 51.26 66.72 -41.31
C ASP A 288 51.98 65.92 -42.41
N VAL A 289 51.72 64.61 -42.39
CA VAL A 289 52.05 63.67 -43.47
C VAL A 289 51.28 64.04 -44.75
N GLU A 290 50.03 64.51 -44.61
CA GLU A 290 49.20 64.96 -45.74
C GLU A 290 49.73 66.24 -46.38
N ALA A 291 50.11 67.25 -45.57
CA ALA A 291 50.73 68.48 -46.07
C ALA A 291 52.08 68.20 -46.77
N SER A 292 52.84 67.24 -46.25
CA SER A 292 54.11 66.80 -46.85
C SER A 292 53.93 66.01 -48.14
N LEU A 293 52.87 65.20 -48.24
CA LEU A 293 52.48 64.51 -49.48
C LEU A 293 52.06 65.54 -50.53
N HIS A 294 51.16 66.46 -50.17
CA HIS A 294 50.66 67.49 -51.08
C HIS A 294 51.77 68.40 -51.62
N LYS A 295 52.79 68.70 -50.79
CA LYS A 295 53.98 69.42 -51.22
C LYS A 295 54.84 68.66 -52.24
N LYS A 296 54.89 67.32 -52.17
CA LYS A 296 55.55 66.49 -53.20
C LYS A 296 54.73 66.39 -54.48
N GLU A 297 53.41 66.35 -54.39
CA GLU A 297 52.50 66.41 -55.55
C GLU A 297 52.64 67.75 -56.30
N GLN A 298 52.73 68.87 -55.57
CA GLN A 298 53.01 70.19 -56.16
C GLN A 298 54.36 70.21 -56.91
N LEU A 299 55.43 69.70 -56.30
CA LEU A 299 56.75 69.61 -56.93
C LEU A 299 56.76 68.72 -58.18
N LEU A 300 55.97 67.63 -58.19
CA LEU A 300 55.79 66.79 -59.37
C LEU A 300 55.05 67.56 -60.49
N SER A 301 53.96 68.25 -60.16
CA SER A 301 53.19 69.05 -61.14
C SER A 301 54.02 70.19 -61.73
N GLU A 302 54.82 70.89 -60.91
CA GLU A 302 55.77 71.91 -61.37
C GLU A 302 56.81 71.32 -62.33
N ALA A 303 57.36 70.14 -62.04
CA ALA A 303 58.32 69.47 -62.93
C ALA A 303 57.70 69.10 -64.29
N GLU A 304 56.46 68.59 -64.30
CA GLU A 304 55.73 68.23 -65.51
C GLU A 304 55.38 69.45 -66.38
N GLN A 305 54.90 70.55 -65.77
CA GLN A 305 54.59 71.80 -66.49
C GLN A 305 55.83 72.41 -67.16
N ASN A 306 56.96 72.45 -66.44
CA ASN A 306 58.23 72.97 -66.97
C ASN A 306 58.78 72.12 -68.12
N LEU A 307 58.63 70.79 -68.04
CA LEU A 307 59.03 69.87 -69.11
C LEU A 307 58.19 70.07 -70.38
N ALA A 308 56.86 70.16 -70.24
CA ALA A 308 55.94 70.40 -71.36
C ALA A 308 56.19 71.74 -72.09
N ALA A 309 56.51 72.80 -71.35
CA ALA A 309 56.85 74.11 -71.92
C ALA A 309 58.16 74.06 -72.74
N LEU A 310 59.15 73.30 -72.26
CA LEU A 310 60.44 73.16 -72.93
C LEU A 310 60.35 72.28 -74.19
N GLU A 311 59.58 71.19 -74.16
CA GLU A 311 59.37 70.34 -75.34
C GLU A 311 58.67 71.09 -76.48
N ARG A 312 57.73 72.00 -76.16
CA ARG A 312 57.06 72.85 -77.15
C ARG A 312 58.03 73.80 -77.87
N THR A 313 58.88 74.51 -77.14
CA THR A 313 59.86 75.45 -77.72
C THR A 313 60.93 74.73 -78.55
N LEU A 314 61.34 73.54 -78.12
CA LEU A 314 62.24 72.66 -78.88
C LEU A 314 61.61 72.18 -80.20
N ALA A 315 60.33 71.82 -80.21
CA ALA A 315 59.61 71.43 -81.43
C ALA A 315 59.50 72.58 -82.45
N GLU A 316 59.20 73.80 -81.98
CA GLU A 316 59.12 75.00 -82.83
C GLU A 316 60.45 75.31 -83.53
N LYS A 317 61.58 75.22 -82.79
CA LYS A 317 62.93 75.45 -83.35
C LYS A 317 63.34 74.37 -84.36
N ARG A 318 63.06 73.08 -84.08
CA ARG A 318 63.31 71.97 -85.02
C ARG A 318 62.57 72.15 -86.35
N SER A 319 61.28 72.46 -86.29
CA SER A 319 60.45 72.67 -87.49
C SER A 319 61.02 73.77 -88.40
N ARG A 320 61.45 74.89 -87.80
CA ARG A 320 62.02 76.02 -88.55
C ARG A 320 63.40 75.74 -89.17
N LEU A 321 64.22 74.92 -88.52
CA LEU A 321 65.50 74.46 -89.07
C LEU A 321 65.31 73.64 -90.35
N GLU A 322 64.36 72.71 -90.32
CA GLU A 322 64.14 71.75 -91.41
C GLU A 322 63.66 72.45 -92.70
N VAL A 323 62.71 73.37 -92.58
CA VAL A 323 62.20 74.18 -93.71
C VAL A 323 63.33 74.94 -94.41
N LEU A 324 64.25 75.56 -93.64
CA LEU A 324 65.36 76.32 -94.22
C LEU A 324 66.39 75.43 -94.92
N ARG A 325 66.64 74.21 -94.43
CA ARG A 325 67.51 73.23 -95.10
C ARG A 325 66.94 72.81 -96.45
N GLN A 326 65.67 72.42 -96.49
CA GLN A 326 65.01 71.99 -97.73
C GLN A 326 65.09 73.06 -98.83
N LEU A 327 64.76 74.32 -98.49
CA LEU A 327 64.82 75.44 -99.44
C LEU A 327 66.24 75.73 -99.96
N ASN A 328 67.28 75.36 -99.20
CA ASN A 328 68.68 75.52 -99.62
C ASN A 328 69.14 74.37 -100.54
N GLU A 329 68.71 73.14 -100.27
CA GLU A 329 69.02 71.96 -101.10
C GLU A 329 68.32 72.00 -102.46
N GLU A 330 67.11 72.56 -102.54
CA GLU A 330 66.38 72.72 -103.79
C GLU A 330 66.94 73.82 -104.74
N GLY A 331 67.98 74.56 -104.31
CA GLY A 331 68.63 75.60 -105.12
C GLY A 331 67.77 76.85 -105.35
N GLU A 332 66.75 77.08 -104.52
CA GLU A 332 65.83 78.21 -104.65
C GLU A 332 66.58 79.55 -104.58
N GLY A 333 66.43 80.41 -105.60
CA GLY A 333 67.15 81.69 -105.74
C GLY A 333 68.27 81.68 -106.80
N LEU A 334 68.69 80.51 -107.29
CA LEU A 334 69.59 80.39 -108.45
C LEU A 334 68.82 80.60 -109.78
N ALA A 335 69.54 80.94 -110.85
CA ALA A 335 68.95 81.04 -112.19
C ALA A 335 68.29 79.72 -112.63
N GLN A 336 67.17 79.81 -113.37
CA GLN A 336 66.31 78.65 -113.70
C GLN A 336 67.06 77.47 -114.32
N GLY A 337 68.02 77.72 -115.23
CA GLY A 337 68.84 76.64 -115.81
C GLY A 337 69.81 76.05 -114.78
N SER A 338 70.44 76.87 -113.95
CA SER A 338 71.31 76.40 -112.87
C SER A 338 70.54 75.58 -111.81
N GLN A 339 69.28 75.94 -111.52
CA GLN A 339 68.38 75.12 -110.71
C GLN A 339 68.06 73.79 -111.37
N ALA A 340 67.74 73.78 -112.67
CA ALA A 340 67.51 72.55 -113.42
C ALA A 340 68.75 71.65 -113.42
N VAL A 341 69.95 72.23 -113.49
CA VAL A 341 71.23 71.49 -113.37
C VAL A 341 71.40 70.90 -111.97
N LEU A 342 71.18 71.65 -110.90
CA LEU A 342 71.27 71.13 -109.53
C LEU A 342 70.23 70.04 -109.23
N LYS A 343 69.03 70.17 -109.80
CA LYS A 343 67.99 69.13 -109.78
C LYS A 343 68.28 67.97 -110.75
N GLY A 344 69.36 68.05 -111.53
CA GLY A 344 69.94 66.93 -112.30
C GLY A 344 69.42 66.73 -113.72
N VAL A 345 68.87 67.76 -114.39
CA VAL A 345 68.33 67.79 -115.78
C VAL A 345 67.81 66.44 -116.29
N ASP A 346 66.62 66.04 -115.83
CA ASP A 346 65.96 64.76 -116.19
C ASP A 346 66.87 63.51 -116.10
N ALA A 347 67.71 63.48 -115.06
CA ALA A 347 68.17 62.27 -114.37
C ALA A 347 68.86 61.20 -115.23
N ALA A 348 69.77 61.60 -116.12
CA ALA A 348 70.95 60.75 -116.34
C ALA A 348 71.77 60.76 -115.03
N GLU A 349 71.90 59.62 -114.34
CA GLU A 349 72.64 59.53 -113.06
C GLU A 349 74.07 60.08 -113.19
N ARG A 350 74.69 59.87 -114.36
CA ARG A 350 75.97 60.44 -114.78
C ARG A 350 76.11 61.95 -114.53
N PHE A 351 75.02 62.73 -114.63
CA PHE A 351 75.06 64.17 -114.38
C PHE A 351 75.13 64.51 -112.89
N ARG A 352 74.42 63.76 -112.02
CA ARG A 352 74.42 64.03 -110.57
C ARG A 352 75.80 63.79 -109.96
N ASP A 353 76.48 62.71 -110.35
CA ASP A 353 77.84 62.42 -109.86
C ASP A 353 78.88 63.41 -110.42
N ALA A 354 78.68 63.89 -111.64
CA ALA A 354 79.52 64.91 -112.28
C ALA A 354 79.30 66.34 -111.74
N ILE A 355 78.26 66.60 -110.94
CA ILE A 355 78.02 67.90 -110.30
C ILE A 355 78.63 67.91 -108.89
N ALA A 356 79.34 68.97 -108.53
CA ALA A 356 79.83 69.21 -107.17
C ALA A 356 78.88 70.08 -106.32
N GLY A 357 77.92 70.77 -106.94
CA GLY A 357 76.93 71.62 -106.27
C GLY A 357 76.98 73.07 -106.74
N SER A 358 76.16 73.93 -106.14
CA SER A 358 76.20 75.39 -106.41
C SER A 358 77.54 75.96 -105.94
N LEU A 359 78.10 76.92 -106.68
CA LEU A 359 79.29 77.64 -106.25
C LEU A 359 79.10 78.24 -104.85
N VAL A 360 77.91 78.78 -104.57
CA VAL A 360 77.57 79.39 -103.27
C VAL A 360 77.64 78.38 -102.10
N ALA A 361 77.29 77.11 -102.32
CA ALA A 361 77.39 76.08 -101.28
C ALA A 361 78.84 75.87 -100.81
N HIS A 362 79.80 76.07 -101.71
CA HIS A 362 81.24 75.93 -101.46
C HIS A 362 81.92 77.21 -100.98
N LEU A 363 81.19 78.32 -100.82
CA LEU A 363 81.73 79.57 -100.28
C LEU A 363 81.24 79.76 -98.85
N ASP A 364 82.17 80.05 -97.93
CA ASP A 364 81.86 80.60 -96.62
C ASP A 364 82.33 82.06 -96.60
N VAL A 365 81.40 82.99 -96.42
CA VAL A 365 81.65 84.44 -96.47
C VAL A 365 81.33 85.03 -95.10
N ASP A 366 82.17 85.95 -94.63
CA ASP A 366 81.91 86.72 -93.41
C ASP A 366 80.56 87.47 -93.56
N PRO A 367 79.56 87.28 -92.68
CA PRO A 367 78.21 87.81 -92.85
C PRO A 367 78.14 89.31 -93.17
N GLN A 368 79.09 90.11 -92.68
CA GLN A 368 79.14 91.56 -92.96
C GLN A 368 79.45 91.88 -94.43
N PHE A 369 80.13 90.99 -95.15
CA PHE A 369 80.64 91.20 -96.51
C PHE A 369 79.82 90.48 -97.58
N ILE A 370 78.78 89.72 -97.21
CA ILE A 370 77.93 88.97 -98.14
C ILE A 370 77.44 89.83 -99.32
N PRO A 371 76.83 91.02 -99.14
CA PRO A 371 76.31 91.79 -100.27
C PRO A 371 77.39 92.26 -101.24
N ALA A 372 78.59 92.58 -100.73
CA ALA A 372 79.73 92.99 -101.56
C ALA A 372 80.27 91.84 -102.41
N ILE A 373 80.37 90.64 -101.83
CA ILE A 373 80.83 89.44 -102.54
C ILE A 373 79.77 88.95 -103.54
N GLU A 374 78.48 89.01 -103.19
CA GLU A 374 77.39 88.71 -104.12
C GLU A 374 77.40 89.69 -105.31
N ALA A 375 77.53 91.00 -105.08
CA ALA A 375 77.61 91.99 -106.15
C ALA A 375 78.84 91.77 -107.08
N ALA A 376 80.00 91.45 -106.49
CA ALA A 376 81.24 91.21 -107.24
C ALA A 376 81.23 89.92 -108.07
N LEU A 377 80.65 88.84 -107.56
CA LEU A 377 80.47 87.60 -108.32
C LEU A 377 79.34 87.75 -109.35
N GLY A 378 78.29 88.50 -109.02
CA GLY A 378 77.14 88.78 -109.89
C GLY A 378 76.57 87.50 -110.49
N ARG A 379 76.47 87.45 -111.83
CA ARG A 379 75.99 86.26 -112.56
C ARG A 379 76.75 84.96 -112.25
N ASN A 380 78.00 85.05 -111.76
CA ASN A 380 78.81 83.88 -111.42
C ASN A 380 78.34 83.20 -110.12
N LEU A 381 77.55 83.87 -109.25
CA LEU A 381 76.86 83.23 -108.12
C LEU A 381 75.96 82.08 -108.57
N HIS A 382 75.36 82.22 -109.76
CA HIS A 382 74.50 81.20 -110.33
C HIS A 382 75.28 80.03 -110.94
N ALA A 383 76.61 79.99 -110.83
CA ALA A 383 77.41 78.90 -111.34
C ALA A 383 77.17 77.59 -110.58
N VAL A 384 76.96 76.51 -111.33
CA VAL A 384 77.01 75.15 -110.80
C VAL A 384 78.39 74.58 -111.10
N VAL A 385 79.07 74.09 -110.07
CA VAL A 385 80.41 73.51 -110.16
C VAL A 385 80.30 72.09 -110.70
N LEU A 386 80.99 71.81 -111.80
CA LEU A 386 81.14 70.44 -112.32
C LEU A 386 82.49 69.84 -111.88
N LYS A 387 82.47 68.55 -111.58
CA LYS A 387 83.66 67.71 -111.36
C LYS A 387 84.26 67.23 -112.67
N ASP A 388 83.45 67.05 -113.70
CA ASP A 388 83.83 66.54 -115.02
C ASP A 388 83.42 67.54 -116.12
N ALA A 389 84.35 67.86 -117.01
CA ALA A 389 84.17 68.87 -118.05
C ALA A 389 83.52 68.32 -119.32
N ASP A 390 83.68 67.02 -119.61
CA ASP A 390 83.14 66.40 -120.84
C ASP A 390 81.59 66.45 -120.86
N VAL A 391 80.99 66.42 -119.66
CA VAL A 391 79.54 66.43 -119.43
C VAL A 391 78.91 67.81 -119.72
N ALA A 392 79.69 68.89 -119.75
CA ALA A 392 79.14 70.24 -119.91
C ALA A 392 78.45 70.47 -121.26
N PHE A 393 78.96 69.87 -122.34
CA PHE A 393 78.32 69.96 -123.65
C PHE A 393 76.94 69.29 -123.65
N GLU A 394 76.84 68.09 -123.04
CA GLU A 394 75.57 67.36 -122.89
C GLU A 394 74.55 68.17 -122.07
N ILE A 395 74.98 68.77 -120.95
CA ILE A 395 74.12 69.61 -120.10
C ILE A 395 73.61 70.84 -120.87
N ILE A 396 74.48 71.58 -121.56
CA ILE A 396 74.07 72.77 -122.33
C ILE A 396 73.16 72.38 -123.51
N ALA A 397 73.43 71.25 -124.17
CA ALA A 397 72.56 70.73 -125.24
C ALA A 397 71.15 70.43 -124.72
N GLN A 398 71.01 69.74 -123.58
CA GLN A 398 69.71 69.44 -122.98
C GLN A 398 68.97 70.69 -122.50
N LEU A 399 69.66 71.63 -121.84
CA LEU A 399 69.04 72.89 -121.43
C LEU A 399 68.47 73.66 -122.63
N LYS A 400 69.17 73.62 -123.78
CA LYS A 400 68.73 74.25 -125.04
C LYS A 400 67.56 73.50 -125.69
N GLU A 401 67.63 72.17 -125.77
CA GLU A 401 66.57 71.32 -126.34
C GLU A 401 65.26 71.47 -125.56
N LYS A 402 65.33 71.34 -124.23
CA LYS A 402 64.17 71.40 -123.33
C LYS A 402 63.78 72.83 -122.90
N LYS A 403 64.53 73.84 -123.36
CA LYS A 403 64.31 75.27 -123.07
C LYS A 403 64.26 75.60 -121.57
N LEU A 404 65.07 74.91 -120.76
CA LEU A 404 65.06 74.99 -119.29
C LEU A 404 65.77 76.23 -118.72
N GLY A 405 65.84 77.32 -119.50
CA GLY A 405 66.55 78.54 -119.15
C GLY A 405 68.07 78.47 -119.35
N GLN A 406 68.77 79.49 -118.85
CA GLN A 406 70.23 79.59 -118.92
C GLN A 406 70.86 79.10 -117.62
N ALA A 407 71.97 78.36 -117.73
CA ALA A 407 72.80 77.94 -116.61
C ALA A 407 74.22 78.50 -116.78
N ALA A 408 74.84 78.89 -115.68
CA ALA A 408 76.29 79.04 -115.62
C ALA A 408 76.89 77.71 -115.14
N LEU A 409 77.79 77.13 -115.93
CA LEU A 409 78.54 75.92 -115.57
C LEU A 409 79.98 76.31 -115.33
N LEU A 410 80.51 75.98 -114.15
CA LEU A 410 81.92 76.13 -113.84
C LEU A 410 82.66 74.84 -114.15
N LEU A 411 83.72 74.97 -114.95
CA LEU A 411 84.64 73.91 -115.34
C LEU A 411 86.05 74.16 -114.78
N PRO A 412 86.40 73.58 -113.61
CA PRO A 412 87.70 73.79 -112.99
C PRO A 412 88.87 73.44 -113.93
N GLN A 413 88.73 72.41 -114.77
CA GLN A 413 89.76 71.94 -115.71
C GLN A 413 90.12 72.96 -116.80
N LEU A 414 89.18 73.84 -117.17
CA LEU A 414 89.42 74.88 -118.18
C LEU A 414 89.97 76.19 -117.56
N THR A 415 90.01 76.27 -116.23
CA THR A 415 90.52 77.44 -115.52
C THR A 415 92.05 77.33 -115.48
N GLN A 416 92.73 78.11 -116.32
CA GLN A 416 94.20 78.13 -116.30
C GLN A 416 94.71 78.57 -114.91
N PRO A 417 95.82 78.00 -114.40
CA PRO A 417 96.42 78.49 -113.16
C PRO A 417 96.83 79.95 -113.36
N ALA A 418 96.15 80.86 -112.67
CA ALA A 418 96.42 82.29 -112.74
C ALA A 418 97.93 82.52 -112.49
N GLN A 419 98.62 83.13 -113.47
CA GLN A 419 100.00 83.55 -113.28
C GLN A 419 100.05 84.44 -112.04
N LYS A 420 101.03 84.22 -111.16
CA LYS A 420 101.20 85.02 -109.94
C LYS A 420 101.43 86.48 -110.32
N SER A 421 100.34 87.26 -110.34
CA SER A 421 100.40 88.70 -110.48
C SER A 421 101.11 89.26 -109.25
N VAL A 422 101.88 90.34 -109.43
CA VAL A 422 102.44 91.05 -108.29
C VAL A 422 101.28 91.77 -107.62
N ARG A 423 100.81 91.27 -106.45
CA ARG A 423 99.74 91.88 -105.65
C ARG A 423 100.00 93.38 -105.54
N LYS A 424 99.14 94.20 -106.16
CA LYS A 424 99.12 95.64 -105.95
C LYS A 424 98.80 95.95 -104.50
N ILE A 425 99.28 97.09 -104.01
CA ILE A 425 98.87 97.63 -102.71
C ILE A 425 97.36 97.90 -102.77
N LEU A 426 96.64 97.58 -101.70
CA LEU A 426 95.20 97.87 -101.59
C LEU A 426 94.98 99.39 -101.77
N PRO A 427 94.07 99.85 -102.65
CA PRO A 427 93.87 101.28 -102.88
C PRO A 427 93.44 102.02 -101.62
N GLU A 428 93.80 103.30 -101.55
CA GLU A 428 93.44 104.17 -100.42
C GLU A 428 91.90 104.23 -100.26
N ASN A 429 91.43 104.06 -99.02
CA ASN A 429 90.03 103.94 -98.60
C ASN A 429 89.29 102.61 -98.92
N ALA A 430 89.92 101.61 -99.55
CA ALA A 430 89.31 100.28 -99.64
C ALA A 430 89.38 99.54 -98.28
N LEU A 431 88.29 98.86 -97.92
CA LEU A 431 88.14 98.09 -96.68
C LEU A 431 88.88 96.75 -96.71
N ALA A 432 88.84 96.05 -97.86
CA ALA A 432 89.44 94.73 -98.05
C ALA A 432 89.55 94.38 -99.54
N TRP A 433 90.40 93.44 -99.90
CA TRP A 433 90.24 92.68 -101.14
C TRP A 433 89.09 91.68 -101.00
N ALA A 434 88.26 91.52 -102.03
CA ALA A 434 87.16 90.56 -102.01
C ALA A 434 87.63 89.11 -101.77
N THR A 435 88.82 88.76 -102.25
CA THR A 435 89.44 87.44 -102.03
C THR A 435 89.83 87.15 -100.57
N ASP A 436 90.01 88.16 -99.72
CA ASP A 436 90.39 87.98 -98.31
C ASP A 436 89.16 87.86 -97.38
N LYS A 437 87.93 88.00 -97.90
CA LYS A 437 86.66 87.98 -97.13
C LYS A 437 85.74 86.78 -97.40
N LEU A 438 86.26 85.81 -98.12
CA LEU A 438 85.63 84.52 -98.39
C LEU A 438 86.63 83.39 -98.12
N VAL A 439 86.12 82.22 -97.77
CA VAL A 439 86.85 80.96 -97.78
C VAL A 439 86.24 80.07 -98.85
N ALA A 440 87.10 79.49 -99.69
CA ALA A 440 86.73 78.56 -100.76
C ALA A 440 87.66 77.33 -100.73
N PRO A 441 87.19 76.14 -101.15
CA PRO A 441 88.02 74.96 -101.34
C PRO A 441 89.20 75.23 -102.29
N GLN A 442 90.34 74.57 -102.04
CA GLN A 442 91.57 74.71 -102.86
C GLN A 442 91.34 74.43 -104.36
N SER A 443 90.37 73.58 -104.71
CA SER A 443 89.99 73.29 -106.10
C SER A 443 89.31 74.46 -106.83
N LEU A 444 88.79 75.45 -106.10
CA LEU A 444 88.08 76.62 -106.62
C LEU A 444 88.85 77.93 -106.42
N GLU A 445 89.88 77.94 -105.56
CA GLU A 445 90.74 79.10 -105.31
C GLU A 445 91.27 79.78 -106.58
N PRO A 446 91.73 79.07 -107.64
CA PRO A 446 92.24 79.72 -108.85
C PRO A 446 91.19 80.56 -109.58
N LEU A 447 89.95 80.05 -109.69
CA LEU A 447 88.84 80.79 -110.27
C LEU A 447 88.45 81.97 -109.40
N ILE A 448 88.26 81.76 -108.09
CA ILE A 448 87.80 82.81 -107.20
C ILE A 448 88.82 83.94 -107.15
N ARG A 449 90.12 83.62 -107.20
CA ARG A 449 91.18 84.61 -107.44
C ARG A 449 90.98 85.28 -108.80
N GLN A 450 90.88 84.56 -109.92
CA GLN A 450 90.68 85.20 -111.23
C GLN A 450 89.45 86.13 -111.31
N LEU A 451 88.35 85.81 -110.62
CA LEU A 451 87.12 86.61 -110.60
C LEU A 451 87.20 87.83 -109.67
N LEU A 452 87.93 87.73 -108.54
CA LEU A 452 87.88 88.70 -107.44
C LEU A 452 89.24 89.32 -107.04
N GLU A 453 90.36 88.92 -107.65
CA GLU A 453 91.72 89.41 -107.33
C GLU A 453 91.86 90.92 -107.55
N ASN A 454 91.25 91.44 -108.62
CA ASN A 454 91.22 92.86 -108.93
C ASN A 454 89.96 93.55 -108.39
N VAL A 455 89.24 92.96 -107.41
CA VAL A 455 88.05 93.55 -106.79
C VAL A 455 88.36 94.05 -105.37
N ALA A 456 88.41 95.37 -105.21
CA ALA A 456 88.49 96.02 -103.91
C ALA A 456 87.09 96.33 -103.35
N ILE A 457 86.87 96.09 -102.05
CA ILE A 457 85.61 96.38 -101.36
C ILE A 457 85.71 97.74 -100.65
N PHE A 458 84.70 98.59 -100.80
CA PHE A 458 84.56 99.90 -100.15
C PHE A 458 83.32 99.97 -99.25
N SER A 459 83.25 100.97 -98.37
CA SER A 459 82.05 101.26 -97.57
C SER A 459 80.90 101.79 -98.43
N ASP A 460 81.21 102.64 -99.41
CA ASP A 460 80.25 103.38 -100.22
C ASP A 460 80.70 103.53 -101.68
N LEU A 461 79.73 103.83 -102.54
CA LEU A 461 79.91 103.94 -103.98
C LEU A 461 80.73 105.18 -104.39
N GLN A 462 80.71 106.26 -103.62
CA GLN A 462 81.40 107.50 -103.99
C GLN A 462 82.92 107.33 -103.91
N GLN A 463 83.41 106.66 -102.86
CA GLN A 463 84.83 106.30 -102.73
C GLN A 463 85.28 105.35 -103.86
N ALA A 464 84.46 104.35 -104.19
CA ALA A 464 84.74 103.42 -105.29
C ALA A 464 84.85 104.16 -106.65
N LEU A 465 83.90 105.05 -106.98
CA LEU A 465 83.93 105.79 -108.24
C LEU A 465 85.11 106.77 -108.34
N GLU A 466 85.57 107.36 -107.23
CA GLU A 466 86.76 108.22 -107.24
C GLU A 466 88.03 107.40 -107.47
N CYS A 467 88.20 106.31 -106.72
CA CYS A 467 89.35 105.40 -106.88
C CYS A 467 89.42 104.84 -108.31
N LYS A 468 88.26 104.53 -108.92
CA LYS A 468 88.16 104.00 -110.28
C LYS A 468 88.76 104.91 -111.37
N LYS A 469 88.78 106.24 -111.15
CA LYS A 469 89.43 107.20 -112.07
C LYS A 469 90.96 107.06 -112.08
N HIS A 470 91.53 106.71 -110.94
CA HIS A 470 92.98 106.62 -110.73
C HIS A 470 93.51 105.21 -111.00
N GLU A 471 92.75 104.17 -110.64
CA GLU A 471 93.07 102.76 -110.91
C GLU A 471 92.03 102.14 -111.87
N PRO A 472 92.04 102.52 -113.17
CA PRO A 472 91.06 102.02 -114.14
C PRO A 472 91.14 100.50 -114.35
N ALA A 473 92.26 99.87 -113.99
CA ALA A 473 92.47 98.43 -114.09
C ALA A 473 91.83 97.61 -112.95
N LEU A 474 91.26 98.25 -111.92
CA LEU A 474 90.57 97.56 -110.81
C LEU A 474 89.05 97.64 -110.96
N ALA A 475 88.37 96.59 -110.51
CA ALA A 475 86.94 96.57 -110.25
C ALA A 475 86.69 96.81 -108.75
N MET A 476 85.49 97.25 -108.38
CA MET A 476 85.19 97.72 -107.02
C MET A 476 83.79 97.31 -106.59
N ALA A 477 83.63 96.84 -105.36
CA ALA A 477 82.33 96.47 -104.77
C ALA A 477 82.06 97.28 -103.50
N THR A 478 80.80 97.46 -103.11
CA THR A 478 80.43 98.14 -101.86
C THR A 478 79.76 97.19 -100.88
N LEU A 479 79.80 97.51 -99.57
CA LEU A 479 79.03 96.78 -98.55
C LEU A 479 77.50 96.81 -98.77
N ALA A 480 76.98 97.77 -99.56
CA ALA A 480 75.57 97.83 -99.92
C ALA A 480 75.19 96.92 -101.12
N GLY A 481 76.19 96.46 -101.89
CA GLY A 481 76.01 95.59 -103.04
C GLY A 481 76.02 96.31 -104.40
N GLU A 482 76.59 97.51 -104.51
CA GLU A 482 76.95 98.08 -105.81
C GLU A 482 78.31 97.53 -106.28
N PHE A 483 78.49 97.43 -107.61
CA PHE A 483 79.72 96.92 -108.24
C PHE A 483 80.10 97.75 -109.48
N VAL A 484 81.35 98.19 -109.56
CA VAL A 484 81.94 98.89 -110.71
C VAL A 484 82.95 97.97 -111.39
N SER A 485 82.73 97.62 -112.65
CA SER A 485 83.60 96.70 -113.38
C SER A 485 84.95 97.31 -113.80
N THR A 486 85.86 96.47 -114.30
CA THR A 486 87.14 96.89 -114.90
C THR A 486 86.96 97.87 -116.07
N GLU A 487 85.87 97.75 -116.82
CA GLU A 487 85.53 98.60 -117.97
C GLU A 487 84.84 99.91 -117.56
N GLY A 488 84.57 100.11 -116.27
CA GLY A 488 83.87 101.29 -115.74
C GLY A 488 82.34 101.19 -115.79
N ILE A 489 81.78 99.99 -115.98
CA ILE A 489 80.33 99.78 -115.93
C ILE A 489 79.90 99.70 -114.47
N LEU A 490 79.02 100.61 -114.05
CA LEU A 490 78.38 100.59 -112.73
C LEU A 490 77.13 99.70 -112.76
N PHE A 491 77.15 98.65 -111.95
CA PHE A 491 76.01 97.82 -111.57
C PHE A 491 75.55 98.25 -110.18
N GLY A 492 74.30 98.69 -110.07
CA GLY A 492 73.73 99.15 -108.80
C GLY A 492 72.24 99.47 -108.95
N GLY A 493 71.60 99.68 -107.81
CA GLY A 493 70.16 99.88 -107.71
C GLY A 493 69.44 98.70 -107.06
N SER A 494 68.59 98.98 -106.08
CA SER A 494 67.75 97.98 -105.44
C SER A 494 66.48 97.73 -106.25
N SER A 495 66.26 96.48 -106.67
CA SER A 495 64.88 96.01 -106.83
C SER A 495 64.28 95.81 -105.44
N GLU A 496 63.05 96.28 -105.21
CA GLU A 496 62.30 95.99 -103.97
C GLU A 496 62.04 94.47 -103.80
N VAL A 497 62.19 93.70 -104.89
CA VAL A 497 62.34 92.24 -104.83
C VAL A 497 63.82 91.88 -104.76
N ARG A 498 64.42 91.96 -103.56
CA ARG A 498 65.67 91.23 -103.28
C ARG A 498 65.38 89.75 -103.46
N ALA A 499 65.93 89.14 -104.51
CA ALA A 499 66.05 87.68 -104.56
C ALA A 499 66.81 87.24 -103.30
N ALA A 500 66.32 86.21 -102.61
CA ALA A 500 66.85 85.83 -101.30
C ALA A 500 68.36 85.56 -101.38
N SER A 501 69.16 86.24 -100.55
CA SER A 501 70.61 86.01 -100.51
C SER A 501 70.87 84.55 -100.15
N LEU A 502 71.58 83.88 -101.04
CA LEU A 502 71.88 82.46 -100.93
C LEU A 502 72.91 82.21 -99.82
N LEU A 503 73.79 83.19 -99.55
CA LEU A 503 74.76 83.15 -98.47
C LEU A 503 74.11 83.46 -97.10
N GLU A 504 73.20 84.42 -97.00
CA GLU A 504 72.49 84.71 -95.73
C GLU A 504 71.69 83.49 -95.23
N ARG A 505 71.00 82.78 -96.14
CA ARG A 505 70.22 81.57 -95.83
C ARG A 505 71.09 80.46 -95.22
N LYS A 506 72.30 80.25 -95.75
CA LYS A 506 73.27 79.26 -95.26
C LYS A 506 73.72 79.55 -93.83
N ALA A 507 73.98 80.83 -93.50
CA ALA A 507 74.35 81.25 -92.14
C ALA A 507 73.22 80.98 -91.12
N GLN A 508 71.97 81.28 -91.49
CA GLN A 508 70.81 81.13 -90.59
C GLN A 508 70.53 79.67 -90.18
N ILE A 509 70.82 78.70 -91.07
CA ILE A 509 70.70 77.26 -90.79
C ILE A 509 71.71 76.82 -89.71
N ALA A 510 72.93 77.35 -89.72
CA ALA A 510 73.98 76.98 -88.77
C ALA A 510 73.66 77.45 -87.34
N GLU A 511 73.09 78.65 -87.19
CA GLU A 511 72.72 79.23 -85.90
C GLU A 511 71.58 78.43 -85.23
N LEU A 512 70.49 78.16 -85.96
CA LEU A 512 69.33 77.41 -85.44
C LEU A 512 69.68 75.98 -84.99
N ALA A 513 70.64 75.33 -85.65
CA ALA A 513 71.10 73.99 -85.27
C ALA A 513 71.79 73.97 -83.90
N LYS A 514 72.43 75.08 -83.50
CA LYS A 514 73.13 75.22 -82.22
C LYS A 514 72.17 75.42 -81.05
N GLU A 515 71.07 76.15 -81.27
CA GLU A 515 70.03 76.37 -80.26
C GLU A 515 69.27 75.08 -79.92
N GLU A 516 68.95 74.28 -80.94
CA GLU A 516 68.21 73.01 -80.79
C GLU A 516 68.93 72.03 -79.85
N ALA A 517 70.24 71.84 -80.06
CA ALA A 517 71.06 70.95 -79.24
C ALA A 517 71.18 71.38 -77.77
N ALA A 518 71.03 72.68 -77.47
CA ALA A 518 71.05 73.20 -76.11
C ALA A 518 69.74 72.87 -75.36
N LEU A 519 68.58 73.11 -76.01
CA LEU A 519 67.27 72.80 -75.45
C LEU A 519 67.10 71.30 -75.19
N ALA A 520 67.63 70.44 -76.06
CA ALA A 520 67.58 68.99 -75.92
C ALA A 520 68.22 68.49 -74.60
N LYS A 521 69.40 69.03 -74.24
CA LYS A 521 70.07 68.69 -72.97
C LYS A 521 69.28 69.14 -71.74
N GLN A 522 68.59 70.28 -71.83
CA GLN A 522 67.81 70.81 -70.71
C GLN A 522 66.58 69.94 -70.42
N ARG A 523 65.94 69.37 -71.45
CA ARG A 523 64.82 68.42 -71.32
C ARG A 523 65.19 67.21 -70.47
N ASP A 524 66.33 66.59 -70.76
CA ASP A 524 66.77 65.37 -70.08
C ASP A 524 66.99 65.59 -68.57
N SER A 525 67.45 66.80 -68.20
CA SER A 525 67.64 67.20 -66.80
C SER A 525 66.33 67.47 -66.02
N LEU A 526 65.22 67.72 -66.73
CA LEU A 526 63.89 67.85 -66.12
C LEU A 526 63.16 66.51 -66.03
N CYS A 527 63.40 65.62 -67.01
CA CYS A 527 62.80 64.29 -67.05
C CYS A 527 63.21 63.44 -65.83
N THR A 528 64.50 63.46 -65.47
CA THR A 528 65.02 62.77 -64.28
C THR A 528 64.40 63.28 -62.98
N LYS A 529 64.25 64.61 -62.83
CA LYS A 529 63.64 65.23 -61.65
C LYS A 529 62.16 64.85 -61.46
N ARG A 530 61.40 64.71 -62.56
CA ARG A 530 60.01 64.22 -62.53
C ARG A 530 59.96 62.80 -61.94
N ASP A 531 60.83 61.91 -62.41
CA ASP A 531 60.77 60.49 -62.03
C ASP A 531 61.19 60.26 -60.56
N GLU A 532 62.17 61.03 -60.06
CA GLU A 532 62.51 61.09 -58.64
C GLU A 532 61.33 61.62 -57.79
N ALA A 533 60.64 62.68 -58.24
CA ALA A 533 59.48 63.21 -57.54
C ALA A 533 58.31 62.21 -57.51
N LYS A 534 58.03 61.53 -58.62
CA LYS A 534 56.94 60.57 -58.77
C LYS A 534 57.11 59.35 -57.85
N THR A 535 58.29 58.72 -57.88
CA THR A 535 58.60 57.57 -57.01
C THR A 535 58.54 57.94 -55.53
N ALA A 536 58.93 59.17 -55.16
CA ALA A 536 58.83 59.68 -53.80
C ALA A 536 57.40 59.97 -53.30
N VAL A 537 56.41 60.08 -54.19
CA VAL A 537 54.96 60.18 -53.88
C VAL A 537 54.36 58.78 -53.73
N GLU A 538 54.64 57.86 -54.65
CA GLU A 538 54.09 56.49 -54.65
C GLU A 538 54.45 55.73 -53.36
N VAL A 539 55.71 55.82 -52.90
CA VAL A 539 56.16 55.20 -51.63
C VAL A 539 55.48 55.81 -50.41
N ALA A 540 55.17 57.11 -50.43
CA ALA A 540 54.50 57.78 -49.31
C ALA A 540 53.04 57.36 -49.19
N LEU A 541 52.32 57.27 -50.32
CA LEU A 541 50.94 56.80 -50.39
C LEU A 541 50.77 55.36 -49.88
N GLN A 542 51.70 54.47 -50.24
CA GLN A 542 51.62 53.06 -49.83
C GLN A 542 51.77 52.90 -48.31
N LEU A 543 52.77 53.55 -47.71
CA LEU A 543 52.99 53.51 -46.26
C LEU A 543 51.83 54.14 -45.47
N GLN A 544 51.20 55.21 -46.00
CA GLN A 544 50.04 55.83 -45.36
C GLN A 544 48.81 54.90 -45.33
N ARG A 545 48.58 54.11 -46.39
CA ARG A 545 47.51 53.09 -46.42
C ARG A 545 47.74 52.02 -45.38
N GLU A 546 48.93 51.40 -45.36
CA GLU A 546 49.30 50.34 -44.41
C GLU A 546 49.18 50.80 -42.95
N PHE A 547 49.55 52.06 -42.66
CA PHE A 547 49.34 52.66 -41.36
C PHE A 547 47.84 52.80 -40.99
N SER A 548 47.02 53.33 -41.91
CA SER A 548 45.57 53.51 -41.68
C SER A 548 44.81 52.19 -41.47
N GLU A 549 45.25 51.12 -42.13
CA GLU A 549 44.69 49.77 -41.95
C GLU A 549 45.08 49.17 -40.59
N ALA A 550 46.32 49.38 -40.16
CA ALA A 550 46.78 48.95 -38.83
C ALA A 550 46.01 49.66 -37.71
N GLU A 551 45.75 50.97 -37.81
CA GLU A 551 44.97 51.70 -36.80
C GLU A 551 43.51 51.24 -36.72
N ARG A 552 42.82 51.12 -37.86
CA ARG A 552 41.43 50.59 -37.90
C ARG A 552 41.33 49.20 -37.27
N LYS A 553 42.33 48.34 -37.50
CA LYS A 553 42.37 46.98 -36.94
C LYS A 553 42.59 46.98 -35.43
N ILE A 554 43.44 47.89 -34.92
CA ILE A 554 43.65 48.10 -33.48
C ILE A 554 42.37 48.59 -32.80
N ASP A 555 41.65 49.55 -33.39
CA ASP A 555 40.45 50.11 -32.76
C ASP A 555 39.25 49.14 -32.79
N ASN A 556 39.12 48.31 -33.82
CA ASN A 556 38.16 47.20 -33.82
C ASN A 556 38.44 46.20 -32.68
N LEU A 557 39.69 45.74 -32.53
CA LEU A 557 40.07 44.81 -31.46
C LEU A 557 39.91 45.43 -30.06
N ARG A 558 40.15 46.74 -29.90
CA ARG A 558 39.85 47.47 -28.66
C ARG A 558 38.36 47.50 -28.35
N SER A 559 37.51 47.70 -29.36
CA SER A 559 36.05 47.67 -29.22
C SER A 559 35.57 46.28 -28.75
N GLU A 560 36.08 45.22 -29.39
CA GLU A 560 35.81 43.82 -29.01
C GLU A 560 36.28 43.53 -27.57
N LYS A 561 37.52 43.90 -27.22
CA LYS A 561 38.04 43.76 -25.84
C LYS A 561 37.14 44.45 -24.83
N ASN A 562 36.76 45.71 -25.08
CA ASN A 562 35.88 46.49 -24.19
C ASN A 562 34.48 45.87 -24.08
N ALA A 563 33.98 45.21 -25.12
CA ALA A 563 32.69 44.51 -25.08
C ALA A 563 32.77 43.24 -24.21
N LEU A 564 33.85 42.46 -24.33
CA LEU A 564 34.08 41.28 -23.47
C LEU A 564 34.34 41.67 -22.01
N GLU A 565 35.04 42.77 -21.73
CA GLU A 565 35.25 43.26 -20.36
C GLU A 565 33.92 43.61 -19.66
N ARG A 566 32.94 44.16 -20.39
CA ARG A 566 31.57 44.35 -19.86
C ARG A 566 30.85 43.02 -19.60
N GLN A 567 31.07 42.00 -20.43
CA GLN A 567 30.50 40.67 -20.21
C GLN A 567 31.08 40.01 -18.94
N VAL A 568 32.38 40.18 -18.68
CA VAL A 568 33.00 39.73 -17.41
C VAL A 568 32.40 40.44 -16.21
N GLY A 569 32.24 41.77 -16.26
CA GLY A 569 31.58 42.53 -15.18
C GLY A 569 30.14 42.06 -14.90
N ALA A 570 29.35 41.83 -15.95
CA ALA A 570 28.00 41.29 -15.82
C ALA A 570 27.97 39.85 -15.27
N ALA A 571 28.96 39.02 -15.62
CA ALA A 571 29.12 37.69 -15.07
C ALA A 571 29.50 37.72 -13.58
N ASP A 572 30.41 38.61 -13.17
CA ASP A 572 30.82 38.78 -11.77
C ASP A 572 29.64 39.25 -10.90
N GLU A 573 28.79 40.17 -11.39
CA GLU A 573 27.54 40.53 -10.71
C GLU A 573 26.56 39.34 -10.58
N ARG A 574 26.42 38.52 -11.62
CA ARG A 574 25.52 37.34 -11.59
C ARG A 574 26.05 36.28 -10.65
N ILE A 575 27.37 36.07 -10.61
CA ILE A 575 28.04 35.19 -9.65
C ILE A 575 27.76 35.63 -8.21
N ALA A 576 27.93 36.92 -7.90
CA ALA A 576 27.66 37.44 -6.55
C ALA A 576 26.19 37.28 -6.12
N LYS A 577 25.23 37.48 -7.05
CA LYS A 577 23.80 37.23 -6.81
C LYS A 577 23.53 35.74 -6.55
N LEU A 578 24.06 34.85 -7.38
CA LEU A 578 23.92 33.40 -7.23
C LEU A 578 24.55 32.88 -5.93
N ASP A 579 25.76 33.32 -5.56
CA ASP A 579 26.41 32.94 -4.29
C ASP A 579 25.58 33.42 -3.08
N SER A 580 24.96 34.59 -3.13
CA SER A 580 24.04 35.07 -2.08
C SER A 580 22.76 34.23 -1.98
N GLU A 581 22.11 33.95 -3.11
CA GLU A 581 20.94 33.06 -3.17
C GLU A 581 21.28 31.68 -2.61
N LEU A 582 22.44 31.12 -2.98
CA LEU A 582 22.95 29.83 -2.50
C LEU A 582 23.10 29.77 -0.98
N GLN A 583 23.69 30.81 -0.38
CA GLN A 583 23.83 30.91 1.08
C GLN A 583 22.47 30.95 1.78
N THR A 584 21.48 31.68 1.24
CA THR A 584 20.13 31.69 1.83
C THR A 584 19.45 30.32 1.75
N GLN A 585 19.60 29.59 0.64
CA GLN A 585 19.02 28.26 0.48
C GLN A 585 19.71 27.23 1.39
N ARG A 586 21.05 27.25 1.50
CA ARG A 586 21.78 26.42 2.46
C ARG A 586 21.36 26.70 3.91
N GLY A 587 21.13 27.96 4.26
CA GLY A 587 20.62 28.34 5.58
C GLY A 587 19.18 27.87 5.86
N GLN A 588 18.34 27.74 4.82
CA GLN A 588 17.02 27.13 4.91
C GLN A 588 17.12 25.60 5.08
N LEU A 589 17.94 24.94 4.25
CA LEU A 589 18.19 23.50 4.30
C LEU A 589 18.64 23.02 5.69
N VAL A 590 19.54 23.76 6.36
CA VAL A 590 19.99 23.42 7.72
C VAL A 590 18.85 23.48 8.75
N ARG A 591 17.91 24.43 8.61
CA ARG A 591 16.73 24.51 9.48
C ARG A 591 15.76 23.36 9.21
N GLU A 592 15.53 23.07 7.93
CA GLU A 592 14.70 21.95 7.49
C GLU A 592 15.25 20.62 8.00
N GLN A 593 16.58 20.42 7.99
CA GLN A 593 17.24 19.27 8.61
C GLN A 593 16.97 19.19 10.12
N THR A 594 17.16 20.28 10.87
CA THR A 594 16.94 20.27 12.32
C THR A 594 15.48 20.00 12.70
N ASP A 595 14.53 20.49 11.91
CA ASP A 595 13.10 20.19 12.09
C ASP A 595 12.81 18.71 11.79
N LEU A 596 13.43 18.14 10.75
CA LEU A 596 13.29 16.74 10.35
C LEU A 596 13.82 15.80 11.45
N ASP A 597 15.02 16.05 11.96
CA ASP A 597 15.63 15.29 13.07
C ASP A 597 14.78 15.38 14.37
N ALA A 598 14.24 16.56 14.67
CA ALA A 598 13.34 16.78 15.82
C ALA A 598 12.00 16.03 15.67
N PHE A 599 11.44 15.96 14.46
CA PHE A 599 10.23 15.18 14.20
C PHE A 599 10.49 13.67 14.16
N GLU A 600 11.65 13.20 13.68
CA GLU A 600 12.01 11.78 13.73
C GLU A 600 12.17 11.29 15.18
N THR A 601 12.83 12.07 16.03
CA THR A 601 12.97 11.75 17.46
C THR A 601 11.61 11.73 18.16
N ALA A 602 10.73 12.70 17.90
CA ALA A 602 9.35 12.70 18.41
C ALA A 602 8.52 11.49 17.90
N GLN A 603 8.72 11.06 16.66
CA GLN A 603 8.07 9.86 16.12
C GLN A 603 8.56 8.59 16.84
N ARG A 604 9.87 8.46 17.10
CA ARG A 604 10.45 7.32 17.83
C ARG A 604 9.97 7.26 19.28
N GLU A 605 9.88 8.40 19.97
CA GLU A 605 9.28 8.46 21.31
C GLU A 605 7.80 8.06 21.34
N THR A 606 7.02 8.48 20.33
CA THR A 606 5.60 8.14 20.27
C THR A 606 5.35 6.68 19.91
N THR A 607 6.19 6.06 19.08
CA THR A 607 6.14 4.61 18.83
C THR A 607 6.50 3.79 20.07
N LEU A 608 7.57 4.13 20.79
CA LEU A 608 7.95 3.41 22.02
C LEU A 608 6.83 3.46 23.07
N ARG A 609 6.21 4.63 23.27
CA ARG A 609 5.04 4.76 24.17
C ARG A 609 3.81 4.01 23.66
N GLU A 610 3.61 3.89 22.34
CA GLU A 610 2.54 3.06 21.75
C GLU A 610 2.77 1.57 22.05
N GLU A 611 4.01 1.09 21.95
CA GLU A 611 4.41 -0.29 22.22
C GLU A 611 4.27 -0.65 23.70
N GLU A 612 4.78 0.17 24.62
CA GLU A 612 4.63 -0.01 26.08
C GLU A 612 3.16 -0.10 26.51
N LEU A 613 2.31 0.79 25.99
CA LEU A 613 0.88 0.78 26.28
C LEU A 613 0.19 -0.45 25.67
N SER A 614 0.60 -0.87 24.47
CA SER A 614 0.05 -2.04 23.79
C SER A 614 0.40 -3.36 24.50
N GLU A 615 1.62 -3.49 25.02
CA GLU A 615 2.01 -4.64 25.85
C GLU A 615 1.15 -4.69 27.12
N ARG A 616 0.97 -3.54 27.79
CA ARG A 616 0.16 -3.44 29.01
C ARG A 616 -1.33 -3.74 28.76
N ILE A 617 -1.87 -3.37 27.60
CA ILE A 617 -3.19 -3.79 27.12
C ILE A 617 -3.25 -5.32 26.96
N ASN A 618 -2.24 -5.95 26.38
CA ASN A 618 -2.23 -7.40 26.17
C ASN A 618 -2.17 -8.16 27.50
N GLN A 619 -1.34 -7.72 28.45
CA GLN A 619 -1.30 -8.26 29.81
C GLN A 619 -2.66 -8.12 30.51
N LEU A 620 -3.34 -6.97 30.39
CA LEU A 620 -4.68 -6.75 30.95
C LEU A 620 -5.76 -7.58 30.26
N ARG A 621 -5.70 -7.77 28.94
CA ARG A 621 -6.63 -8.67 28.21
C ARG A 621 -6.54 -10.10 28.73
N LEU A 622 -5.32 -10.60 28.97
CA LEU A 622 -5.11 -11.93 29.55
C LEU A 622 -5.66 -12.01 30.99
N ALA A 623 -5.45 -10.98 31.81
CA ALA A 623 -6.02 -10.89 33.16
C ALA A 623 -7.56 -10.85 33.16
N VAL A 624 -8.18 -10.09 32.26
CA VAL A 624 -9.66 -10.05 32.11
C VAL A 624 -10.20 -11.39 31.61
N ALA A 625 -9.57 -12.02 30.61
CA ALA A 625 -9.99 -13.32 30.10
C ALA A 625 -9.93 -14.42 31.17
N THR A 626 -8.81 -14.51 31.90
CA THR A 626 -8.66 -15.46 33.02
C THR A 626 -9.58 -15.14 34.19
N GLY A 627 -9.86 -13.87 34.47
CA GLY A 627 -10.85 -13.45 35.46
C GLY A 627 -12.28 -13.89 35.09
N ARG A 628 -12.70 -13.68 33.83
CA ARG A 628 -14.02 -14.09 33.33
C ARG A 628 -14.18 -15.61 33.38
N GLN A 629 -13.16 -16.36 32.96
CA GLN A 629 -13.19 -17.83 33.06
C GLN A 629 -13.32 -18.30 34.52
N ARG A 630 -12.67 -17.63 35.49
CA ARG A 630 -12.84 -17.95 36.93
C ARG A 630 -14.24 -17.62 37.44
N HIS A 631 -14.80 -16.48 37.02
CA HIS A 631 -16.18 -16.07 37.35
C HIS A 631 -17.20 -17.08 36.83
N GLU A 632 -17.13 -17.43 35.55
CA GLU A 632 -18.00 -18.43 34.91
C GLU A 632 -17.94 -19.79 35.63
N ASN A 633 -16.74 -20.25 36.00
CA ASN A 633 -16.57 -21.49 36.76
C ASN A 633 -17.21 -21.44 38.17
N LEU A 634 -17.13 -20.31 38.88
CA LEU A 634 -17.77 -20.15 40.19
C LEU A 634 -19.30 -20.08 40.08
N VAL A 635 -19.82 -19.36 39.08
CA VAL A 635 -21.27 -19.31 38.78
C VAL A 635 -21.77 -20.70 38.42
N ALA A 636 -21.08 -21.43 37.55
CA ALA A 636 -21.42 -22.80 37.18
C ALA A 636 -21.35 -23.79 38.37
N ARG A 637 -20.44 -23.57 39.32
CA ARG A 637 -20.36 -24.36 40.57
C ARG A 637 -21.51 -24.03 41.53
N ARG A 638 -21.99 -22.78 41.58
CA ARG A 638 -23.06 -22.34 42.49
C ARG A 638 -24.42 -22.96 42.18
N GLU A 639 -24.77 -23.14 40.90
CA GLU A 639 -26.10 -23.65 40.51
C GLU A 639 -26.42 -25.07 41.04
N PRO A 640 -25.55 -26.10 40.87
CA PRO A 640 -25.80 -27.41 41.50
C PRO A 640 -25.75 -27.35 43.03
N MET A 641 -24.98 -26.40 43.60
CA MET A 641 -24.97 -26.20 45.05
C MET A 641 -26.30 -25.68 45.57
N ARG A 642 -26.95 -24.74 44.87
CA ARG A 642 -28.30 -24.24 45.18
C ARG A 642 -29.37 -25.31 45.00
N ALA A 643 -29.30 -26.10 43.92
CA ALA A 643 -30.21 -27.23 43.71
C ALA A 643 -30.14 -28.22 44.89
N ARG A 644 -28.92 -28.53 45.36
CA ARG A 644 -28.72 -29.43 46.50
C ARG A 644 -29.23 -28.85 47.83
N ASP A 645 -29.11 -27.54 48.02
CA ASP A 645 -29.66 -26.83 49.19
C ASP A 645 -31.19 -26.94 49.22
N THR A 646 -31.85 -26.71 48.08
CA THR A 646 -33.31 -26.88 47.95
C THR A 646 -33.78 -28.32 48.17
N GLU A 647 -33.08 -29.32 47.64
CA GLU A 647 -33.37 -30.75 47.89
C GLU A 647 -33.31 -31.10 49.39
N LEU A 648 -32.32 -30.56 50.10
CA LEU A 648 -32.16 -30.79 51.53
C LEU A 648 -33.27 -30.09 52.33
N PHE A 649 -33.64 -28.87 51.96
CA PHE A 649 -34.75 -28.14 52.58
C PHE A 649 -36.09 -28.88 52.42
N GLU A 650 -36.39 -29.37 51.21
CA GLU A 650 -37.59 -30.18 50.95
C GLU A 650 -37.59 -31.49 51.74
N LEU A 651 -36.45 -32.20 51.81
CA LEU A 651 -36.31 -33.43 52.60
C LEU A 651 -36.58 -33.20 54.09
N ILE A 652 -36.05 -32.10 54.66
CA ILE A 652 -36.30 -31.70 56.06
C ILE A 652 -37.80 -31.44 56.28
N ALA A 653 -38.46 -30.73 55.35
CA ALA A 653 -39.88 -30.43 55.44
C ALA A 653 -40.75 -31.69 55.40
N VAL A 654 -40.47 -32.62 54.47
CA VAL A 654 -41.16 -33.91 54.36
C VAL A 654 -41.00 -34.73 55.63
N ARG A 655 -39.77 -34.88 56.14
CA ARG A 655 -39.51 -35.68 57.35
C ARG A 655 -40.11 -35.08 58.63
N LYS A 656 -40.18 -33.75 58.74
CA LYS A 656 -40.93 -33.09 59.83
C LYS A 656 -42.44 -33.35 59.72
N GLY A 657 -42.99 -33.41 58.51
CA GLY A 657 -44.37 -33.84 58.26
C GLY A 657 -44.62 -35.30 58.66
N ASP A 658 -43.72 -36.22 58.30
CA ASP A 658 -43.77 -37.63 58.69
C ASP A 658 -43.81 -37.79 60.22
N ILE A 659 -42.91 -37.09 60.94
CA ILE A 659 -42.86 -37.10 62.41
C ILE A 659 -44.20 -36.67 63.02
N ALA A 660 -44.76 -35.54 62.58
CA ALA A 660 -46.03 -35.04 63.12
C ALA A 660 -47.20 -36.02 62.88
N LEU A 661 -47.24 -36.66 61.71
CA LEU A 661 -48.24 -37.69 61.39
C LEU A 661 -48.08 -38.95 62.25
N TYR A 662 -46.85 -39.37 62.54
CA TYR A 662 -46.57 -40.50 63.41
C TYR A 662 -46.88 -40.20 64.88
N GLU A 663 -46.53 -39.02 65.39
CA GLU A 663 -46.88 -38.57 66.74
C GLU A 663 -48.40 -38.50 66.94
N GLN A 664 -49.15 -38.03 65.94
CA GLN A 664 -50.63 -38.04 65.96
C GLN A 664 -51.20 -39.47 66.05
N LYS A 665 -50.64 -40.43 65.30
CA LYS A 665 -51.05 -41.85 65.34
C LYS A 665 -50.77 -42.47 66.71
N LEU A 666 -49.59 -42.20 67.27
CA LEU A 666 -49.19 -42.67 68.60
C LEU A 666 -50.16 -42.18 69.68
N ALA A 667 -50.53 -40.89 69.65
CA ALA A 667 -51.49 -40.30 70.58
C ALA A 667 -52.88 -40.95 70.48
N ALA A 668 -53.38 -41.18 69.25
CA ALA A 668 -54.66 -41.84 69.03
C ALA A 668 -54.70 -43.28 69.59
N GLN A 669 -53.62 -44.04 69.39
CA GLN A 669 -53.49 -45.41 69.91
C GLN A 669 -53.36 -45.45 71.43
N ALA A 670 -52.70 -44.46 72.04
CA ALA A 670 -52.62 -44.33 73.49
C ALA A 670 -54.01 -44.07 74.11
N ASP A 671 -54.82 -43.18 73.53
CA ASP A 671 -56.18 -42.91 74.00
C ASP A 671 -57.14 -44.09 73.80
N GLU A 672 -56.97 -44.86 72.74
CA GLU A 672 -57.72 -46.10 72.51
C GLU A 672 -57.37 -47.19 73.56
N SER A 673 -56.08 -47.26 73.93
CA SER A 673 -55.60 -48.19 74.95
C SER A 673 -56.11 -47.81 76.34
N ARG A 674 -56.04 -46.51 76.71
CA ARG A 674 -56.66 -45.97 77.94
C ARG A 674 -58.16 -46.29 78.06
N LYS A 675 -58.92 -46.15 76.97
CA LYS A 675 -60.35 -46.53 76.94
C LYS A 675 -60.54 -48.03 77.20
N SER A 676 -59.67 -48.87 76.65
CA SER A 676 -59.69 -50.32 76.87
C SER A 676 -59.31 -50.70 78.31
N GLU A 677 -58.36 -49.99 78.94
CA GLU A 677 -58.01 -50.17 80.36
C GLU A 677 -59.19 -49.87 81.30
N VAL A 678 -59.92 -48.78 81.05
CA VAL A 678 -61.12 -48.42 81.82
C VAL A 678 -62.21 -49.50 81.68
N LEU A 679 -62.41 -50.02 80.47
CA LEU A 679 -63.38 -51.11 80.23
C LEU A 679 -62.94 -52.41 80.92
N ILE A 680 -61.66 -52.79 80.86
CA ILE A 680 -61.13 -53.94 81.63
C ILE A 680 -61.41 -53.78 83.11
N LYS A 681 -61.17 -52.59 83.67
CA LYS A 681 -61.43 -52.33 85.09
C LYS A 681 -62.90 -52.54 85.44
N ASN A 682 -63.82 -51.92 84.68
CA ASN A 682 -65.26 -52.04 84.90
C ASN A 682 -65.76 -53.50 84.76
N HIS A 683 -65.31 -54.23 83.74
CA HIS A 683 -65.68 -55.62 83.55
C HIS A 683 -65.06 -56.55 84.61
N SER A 684 -63.86 -56.22 85.13
CA SER A 684 -63.24 -56.99 86.21
C SER A 684 -64.03 -56.87 87.52
N THR A 685 -64.52 -55.68 87.87
CA THR A 685 -65.42 -55.50 89.03
C THR A 685 -66.76 -56.22 88.85
N GLN A 686 -67.37 -56.14 87.65
CA GLN A 686 -68.60 -56.89 87.35
C GLN A 686 -68.40 -58.41 87.44
N ARG A 687 -67.24 -58.91 86.99
CA ARG A 687 -66.88 -60.33 87.06
C ARG A 687 -66.72 -60.80 88.51
N GLU A 688 -66.06 -60.01 89.35
CA GLU A 688 -65.90 -60.31 90.78
C GLU A 688 -67.27 -60.32 91.50
N GLU A 689 -68.14 -59.35 91.23
CA GLU A 689 -69.52 -59.31 91.75
C GLU A 689 -70.33 -60.55 91.31
N ALA A 690 -70.29 -60.91 90.02
CA ALA A 690 -70.95 -62.09 89.49
C ALA A 690 -70.40 -63.39 90.11
N GLN A 691 -69.07 -63.51 90.27
CA GLN A 691 -68.43 -64.67 90.86
C GLN A 691 -68.77 -64.84 92.36
N VAL A 692 -68.85 -63.73 93.11
CA VAL A 692 -69.31 -63.73 94.51
C VAL A 692 -70.79 -64.14 94.61
N ASN A 693 -71.64 -63.69 93.68
CA ASN A 693 -73.04 -64.10 93.65
C ASN A 693 -73.20 -65.58 93.30
N ALA A 694 -72.48 -66.10 92.29
CA ALA A 694 -72.43 -67.53 91.97
C ALA A 694 -72.05 -68.40 93.18
N ALA A 695 -71.07 -67.95 93.99
CA ALA A 695 -70.64 -68.65 95.19
C ALA A 695 -71.75 -68.70 96.26
N LYS A 696 -72.46 -67.59 96.52
CA LYS A 696 -73.60 -67.54 97.46
C LYS A 696 -74.72 -68.48 97.02
N ILE A 697 -75.06 -68.48 95.73
CA ILE A 697 -76.13 -69.33 95.19
C ILE A 697 -75.73 -70.82 95.28
N ALA A 698 -74.44 -71.15 95.06
CA ALA A 698 -73.92 -72.50 95.25
C ALA A 698 -73.97 -72.99 96.72
N GLU A 699 -73.82 -72.10 97.70
CA GLU A 699 -73.99 -72.42 99.13
C GLU A 699 -75.47 -72.69 99.47
N GLN A 700 -76.39 -71.88 98.92
CA GLN A 700 -77.84 -72.13 99.01
C GLN A 700 -78.25 -73.46 98.35
N ARG A 701 -77.61 -73.84 97.24
CA ARG A 701 -77.77 -75.14 96.60
C ARG A 701 -77.38 -76.29 97.54
N ALA A 702 -76.21 -76.19 98.16
CA ALA A 702 -75.68 -77.23 99.04
C ALA A 702 -76.58 -77.46 100.27
N THR A 703 -77.03 -76.38 100.89
CA THR A 703 -77.94 -76.44 102.06
C THR A 703 -79.31 -77.04 101.72
N ARG A 704 -79.94 -76.65 100.60
CA ARG A 704 -81.20 -77.28 100.15
C ARG A 704 -81.03 -78.74 99.74
N PHE A 705 -79.95 -79.09 99.05
CA PHE A 705 -79.67 -80.48 98.68
C PHE A 705 -79.53 -81.40 99.91
N ALA A 706 -78.90 -80.91 100.99
CA ALA A 706 -78.86 -81.62 102.26
C ALA A 706 -80.25 -81.83 102.87
N ALA A 707 -81.12 -80.80 102.84
CA ALA A 707 -82.49 -80.90 103.34
C ALA A 707 -83.36 -81.90 102.55
N ILE A 708 -83.20 -81.94 101.22
CA ILE A 708 -83.82 -82.96 100.34
C ILE A 708 -83.39 -84.36 100.77
N SER A 709 -82.08 -84.59 100.94
CA SER A 709 -81.53 -85.90 101.33
C SER A 709 -82.09 -86.40 102.67
N VAL A 710 -82.26 -85.51 103.66
CA VAL A 710 -82.87 -85.86 104.96
C VAL A 710 -84.35 -86.25 104.81
N ARG A 711 -85.14 -85.46 104.07
CA ARG A 711 -86.56 -85.81 103.80
C ARG A 711 -86.68 -87.14 103.05
N GLU A 712 -85.79 -87.44 102.11
CA GLU A 712 -85.79 -88.73 101.40
C GLU A 712 -85.55 -89.92 102.34
N THR A 713 -84.69 -89.77 103.35
CA THR A 713 -84.51 -90.81 104.38
C THR A 713 -85.73 -90.97 105.28
N GLU A 714 -86.31 -89.89 105.80
CA GLU A 714 -87.52 -89.94 106.66
C GLU A 714 -88.71 -90.59 105.95
N LEU A 715 -88.87 -90.31 104.65
CA LEU A 715 -89.95 -90.84 103.81
C LEU A 715 -89.78 -92.35 103.55
N ARG A 716 -88.52 -92.84 103.50
CA ARG A 716 -88.20 -94.27 103.40
C ARG A 716 -88.63 -95.01 104.66
N ASP A 717 -88.22 -94.52 105.83
CA ASP A 717 -88.53 -95.13 107.12
C ASP A 717 -90.05 -95.18 107.38
N LEU A 718 -90.78 -94.12 106.98
CA LEU A 718 -92.25 -94.09 107.06
C LEU A 718 -92.91 -95.16 106.15
N ARG A 719 -92.41 -95.36 104.94
CA ARG A 719 -92.93 -96.39 104.01
C ARG A 719 -92.68 -97.81 104.54
N ASP A 720 -91.51 -98.06 105.12
CA ASP A 720 -91.19 -99.37 105.72
C ASP A 720 -92.12 -99.64 106.92
N SER A 721 -92.37 -98.64 107.78
CA SER A 721 -93.32 -98.76 108.91
C SER A 721 -94.78 -99.02 108.48
N LEU A 722 -95.21 -98.51 107.31
CA LEU A 722 -96.52 -98.79 106.74
C LEU A 722 -96.64 -100.26 106.31
N GLY A 723 -95.58 -100.83 105.72
CA GLY A 723 -95.51 -102.23 105.32
C GLY A 723 -95.65 -103.19 106.51
N GLU A 724 -95.01 -102.88 107.64
CA GLU A 724 -95.16 -103.67 108.87
C GLU A 724 -96.61 -103.67 109.40
N LEU A 725 -97.27 -102.50 109.42
CA LEU A 725 -98.66 -102.37 109.87
C LEU A 725 -99.64 -103.16 108.98
N GLN A 726 -99.46 -103.12 107.67
CA GLN A 726 -100.28 -103.89 106.73
C GLN A 726 -100.11 -105.41 106.92
N SER A 727 -98.88 -105.85 107.19
CA SER A 727 -98.60 -107.27 107.48
C SER A 727 -99.27 -107.79 108.76
N ARG A 728 -99.59 -106.88 109.69
CA ARG A 728 -100.33 -107.15 110.93
C ARG A 728 -101.84 -107.19 110.73
N ASN A 729 -102.39 -106.42 109.79
CA ASN A 729 -103.84 -106.36 109.53
C ASN A 729 -104.38 -107.56 108.71
N CYS A 730 -103.47 -108.35 108.10
CA CYS A 730 -103.81 -109.55 107.32
C CYS A 730 -103.69 -110.88 108.09
N LYS A 731 -103.42 -110.84 109.40
CA LYS A 731 -103.25 -112.01 110.27
C LYS A 731 -104.30 -112.04 111.37
#